data_AF-A0A418YH36-F1
#
_entry.id   AF-A0A418YH36-F1
#
_cell.length_a   1.000
_cell.length_b   1.000
_cell.length_c   1.000
_cell.angle_alpha   90.00
_cell.angle_beta   90.00
_cell.angle_gamma   90.00
#
_symmetry.space_group_name_H-M   'P 1'
#
loop_
_entity.id
_entity.type
_entity.pdbx_description
1 polymer ?
#
loop_
_entity_poly.entity_id
_entity_poly.type
_entity_poly.pdbx_seq_one_letter_code
_entity_poly.pdbx_strand_id
1 'polypeptide(L)'
;MFRALSWLTIIFPVVVLAKASFPAGEGLSEYRQFLLFPYVDKAYKQMEQEDYKAAMENWHYALKVSPHNAVVSKELVRTYLKLGQYQQAYSLVEERQAYFDDPAWNRLQLTVVIAALNANQGALLSRSFELLNSRKFNEDELSGLLSAVLNYHLAKGEISKAFELRRRYLHIDTDNYTWHLSYAYALLSTGRLSAVAQLLTEPAFSQSDAGIEIERALLEAYVARDDQQNAIRSLQRLESLGELTVHDNLLWSNILVEQGDLNAAAGRLVPYKQNIEAQIQLAFIDLALQEDLGAARALRQVVQLMTNAEQERILIRMASELAQKSARLARRAYDYQVSFAENETLWRNKVINIALHHHDYDIARQALLQQTTSPEQQQKLLNIYLAQQNWPQAYVISQRQYQQAQGQAKLTRLNTYSYVLLQQGKRRDAKHVLMAHFPYISAGHKLKSQLLARLWSIESELSKQDWQKIETASSHLPASAKAQVAGLLAEQGRCQAAADLMSQSPRRSQLMSLAYCYQKQRSPFAYDYFLAAEALQSDRASTAQLAYYDAKYGDFSKAYERWLLLSKQAMPAADYLAATYTAIVLQQGVQGQRWLEQYQALNGEETAQYLTLQAQVYELNQQSAYALVLWRKSYQINPTRQNVLAIARLSEADEAKGILERSLIWLPNDIEVLSRLSLIAAQQQDYVNAAKYLEQVVVQTPDNYPLYEQLAYYHQFAGQTEQARQRLEQAIDAKDFYLQDRENPEQQLYHLKRFNTELQRQYALRIDYWAGDNAVPSHLVISANEARKKYSNYWNIELDWLDKRQSGPWGEWVMYGRVFGQAESNSAVFKPGGVDSLSLGVRYQPLRDVNWNFYFEPMYRFDQDVGDLMLRTTASLISDPEFSGDWHPGEDNYWLEQDMYLDASYLTHDDSYALLAKYSVGPHFKVSSSLARASSLRPYIMAQASSSNLGEDVRAGAGLSYNFWSGGTERMAYKQKSSVEVEYHHSFDTYLNGNNGVSLILRLAW
;
A
#
# COMPACT_ATOMS: atom_id res chain seq x y z
N MET A 1 30.07 -2.29 -57.64
CA MET A 1 29.74 -1.17 -58.54
C MET A 1 28.48 -0.49 -57.99
N PHE A 2 28.52 0.82 -57.64
CA PHE A 2 27.39 1.66 -57.14
C PHE A 2 26.80 1.25 -55.75
N ARG A 3 26.02 2.03 -54.95
CA ARG A 3 25.77 3.48 -54.56
C ARG A 3 24.85 3.42 -53.28
N ALA A 4 24.51 4.40 -52.41
CA ALA A 4 24.66 5.86 -52.12
C ALA A 4 24.77 6.04 -50.56
N LEU A 5 24.92 7.17 -49.82
CA LEU A 5 24.69 8.65 -49.86
C LEU A 5 23.22 9.15 -49.62
N SER A 6 22.84 10.21 -48.83
CA SER A 6 23.50 11.20 -47.88
C SER A 6 22.48 12.23 -47.18
N TRP A 7 22.96 13.30 -46.44
CA TRP A 7 22.32 14.60 -45.91
C TRP A 7 21.74 14.68 -44.44
N LEU A 8 21.75 15.74 -43.54
CA LEU A 8 22.31 17.13 -43.29
C LEU A 8 21.35 18.40 -43.43
N THR A 9 21.33 19.59 -42.72
CA THR A 9 21.86 20.27 -41.44
C THR A 9 21.34 21.78 -41.20
N ILE A 10 21.57 22.46 -40.01
CA ILE A 10 21.76 23.97 -39.71
C ILE A 10 20.52 24.98 -39.52
N ILE A 11 20.44 26.16 -38.80
CA ILE A 11 21.07 26.85 -37.58
C ILE A 11 20.23 28.04 -36.87
N PHE A 12 20.74 29.28 -36.51
CA PHE A 12 20.23 30.39 -35.57
C PHE A 12 20.50 31.89 -36.08
N PRO A 13 20.56 33.12 -35.39
CA PRO A 13 20.16 33.77 -34.04
C PRO A 13 19.72 35.34 -33.92
N VAL A 14 19.01 35.80 -32.82
CA VAL A 14 19.12 37.09 -31.96
C VAL A 14 18.80 38.60 -32.46
N VAL A 15 18.58 39.67 -31.57
CA VAL A 15 18.83 41.22 -31.67
C VAL A 15 17.72 42.31 -31.17
N VAL A 16 18.00 43.67 -30.95
CA VAL A 16 17.15 44.85 -30.37
C VAL A 16 17.61 46.37 -30.67
N LEU A 17 16.77 47.49 -30.71
CA LEU A 17 17.11 49.01 -30.57
C LEU A 17 15.95 50.14 -30.57
N ALA A 18 16.15 51.48 -30.22
CA ALA A 18 15.16 52.68 -30.26
C ALA A 18 15.66 54.21 -30.03
N LYS A 19 14.90 55.35 -30.35
CA LYS A 19 15.11 56.84 -29.96
C LYS A 19 14.02 57.96 -30.37
N ALA A 20 14.01 59.26 -29.89
CA ALA A 20 13.10 60.45 -30.26
C ALA A 20 13.48 61.94 -29.78
N SER A 21 12.86 63.10 -30.27
CA SER A 21 13.04 64.56 -29.78
C SER A 21 12.26 65.82 -30.43
N PHE A 22 12.01 66.95 -29.68
CA PHE A 22 11.96 68.47 -30.01
C PHE A 22 10.69 69.35 -30.48
N PRO A 23 10.46 70.65 -30.00
CA PRO A 23 9.41 71.68 -30.45
C PRO A 23 9.77 73.24 -30.53
N ALA A 24 8.93 74.19 -31.09
CA ALA A 24 9.03 75.72 -30.96
C ALA A 24 7.96 76.69 -31.65
N GLY A 25 7.65 77.91 -31.09
CA GLY A 25 7.21 79.21 -31.75
C GLY A 25 5.81 79.40 -32.40
N GLU A 26 4.74 79.00 -31.73
CA GLU A 26 4.01 77.84 -32.26
C GLU A 26 2.91 78.12 -33.31
N GLY A 27 2.83 77.23 -34.31
CA GLY A 27 1.89 77.30 -35.43
C GLY A 27 2.33 78.16 -36.62
N LEU A 28 3.35 79.01 -36.47
CA LEU A 28 3.99 79.68 -37.61
C LEU A 28 4.99 78.73 -38.30
N SER A 29 4.91 78.63 -39.63
CA SER A 29 5.97 77.99 -40.41
C SER A 29 7.29 78.77 -40.30
N GLU A 30 8.42 78.09 -40.41
CA GLU A 30 9.77 78.69 -40.37
C GLU A 30 9.88 79.91 -41.31
N TYR A 31 9.28 79.81 -42.50
CA TYR A 31 9.20 80.91 -43.47
C TYR A 31 8.44 82.15 -42.96
N ARG A 32 7.34 81.99 -42.22
CA ARG A 32 6.61 83.12 -41.62
C ARG A 32 7.35 83.71 -40.41
N GLN A 33 8.03 82.87 -39.63
CA GLN A 33 8.88 83.34 -38.53
C GLN A 33 10.03 84.22 -39.08
N PHE A 34 10.68 83.77 -40.15
CA PHE A 34 11.75 84.50 -40.85
C PHE A 34 11.32 85.90 -41.34
N LEU A 35 10.12 86.05 -41.90
CA LEU A 35 9.62 87.34 -42.40
C LEU A 35 9.20 88.35 -41.31
N LEU A 36 8.82 87.88 -40.11
CA LEU A 36 8.25 88.73 -39.06
C LEU A 36 9.30 89.50 -38.25
N PHE A 37 10.51 88.94 -38.14
CA PHE A 37 11.57 89.36 -37.22
C PHE A 37 11.93 90.87 -37.25
N PRO A 38 12.13 91.54 -38.41
CA PRO A 38 12.75 92.87 -38.44
C PRO A 38 11.90 94.01 -37.85
N TYR A 39 10.57 93.89 -37.85
CA TYR A 39 9.68 94.96 -37.41
C TYR A 39 9.40 94.93 -35.90
N VAL A 40 9.36 93.74 -35.31
CA VAL A 40 9.01 93.52 -33.90
C VAL A 40 10.14 94.00 -32.97
N ASP A 41 11.40 93.78 -33.35
CA ASP A 41 12.59 94.25 -32.61
C ASP A 41 12.63 95.79 -32.45
N LYS A 42 12.17 96.53 -33.47
CA LYS A 42 12.35 97.99 -33.52
C LYS A 42 11.40 98.76 -32.60
N ALA A 43 10.16 98.28 -32.44
CA ALA A 43 9.13 99.00 -31.69
C ALA A 43 9.27 98.86 -30.16
N TYR A 44 9.75 97.71 -29.66
CA TYR A 44 10.03 97.53 -28.23
C TYR A 44 10.99 98.60 -27.69
N LYS A 45 12.05 98.92 -28.44
CA LYS A 45 13.09 99.91 -28.08
C LYS A 45 12.59 101.35 -27.95
N GLN A 46 11.38 101.66 -28.44
CA GLN A 46 10.76 102.97 -28.29
C GLN A 46 9.90 103.08 -27.02
N MET A 47 9.26 101.99 -26.59
CA MET A 47 8.48 101.95 -25.35
C MET A 47 9.36 102.23 -24.12
N GLU A 48 10.62 101.78 -24.14
CA GLU A 48 11.60 101.96 -23.07
C GLU A 48 12.09 103.41 -22.92
N GLN A 49 11.82 104.28 -23.90
CA GLN A 49 12.25 105.70 -23.90
C GLN A 49 11.14 106.66 -23.44
N GLU A 50 9.99 106.13 -22.98
CA GLU A 50 8.76 106.86 -22.63
C GLU A 50 8.15 107.76 -23.72
N ASP A 51 8.68 107.76 -24.96
CA ASP A 51 7.97 108.26 -26.15
C ASP A 51 6.90 107.24 -26.58
N TYR A 52 5.87 107.19 -25.75
CA TYR A 52 4.63 106.44 -25.92
C TYR A 52 3.91 106.74 -27.24
N LYS A 53 4.25 107.84 -27.94
CA LYS A 53 3.59 108.24 -29.18
C LYS A 53 4.31 107.69 -30.42
N ALA A 54 5.64 107.73 -30.45
CA ALA A 54 6.43 107.19 -31.57
C ALA A 54 6.40 105.65 -31.63
N ALA A 55 6.33 104.97 -30.48
CA ALA A 55 6.26 103.51 -30.41
C ALA A 55 5.01 102.92 -31.10
N MET A 56 3.87 103.62 -31.02
CA MET A 56 2.60 103.22 -31.62
C MET A 56 2.67 103.00 -33.15
N GLU A 57 3.45 103.83 -33.86
CA GLU A 57 3.50 103.76 -35.33
C GLU A 57 4.18 102.49 -35.85
N ASN A 58 5.28 102.06 -35.22
CA ASN A 58 5.99 100.85 -35.67
C ASN A 58 5.20 99.57 -35.38
N TRP A 59 4.40 99.52 -34.31
CA TRP A 59 3.48 98.40 -34.05
C TRP A 59 2.45 98.21 -35.18
N HIS A 60 1.90 99.31 -35.72
CA HIS A 60 0.98 99.23 -36.86
C HIS A 60 1.64 98.75 -38.17
N TYR A 61 2.96 98.87 -38.34
CA TYR A 61 3.67 98.30 -39.49
C TYR A 61 3.89 96.78 -39.36
N ALA A 62 4.20 96.27 -38.16
CA ALA A 62 4.30 94.83 -37.94
C ALA A 62 2.94 94.12 -38.20
N LEU A 63 1.82 94.79 -37.89
CA LEU A 63 0.44 94.38 -38.25
C LEU A 63 0.08 94.55 -39.74
N LYS A 64 1.03 94.82 -40.64
CA LYS A 64 0.85 94.67 -42.09
C LYS A 64 1.49 93.40 -42.64
N VAL A 65 2.64 92.99 -42.09
CA VAL A 65 3.34 91.75 -42.46
C VAL A 65 2.65 90.52 -41.84
N SER A 66 2.13 90.66 -40.62
CA SER A 66 1.20 89.69 -40.03
C SER A 66 0.05 90.43 -39.34
N PRO A 67 -1.06 90.73 -40.05
CA PRO A 67 -2.21 91.48 -39.50
C PRO A 67 -2.89 90.79 -38.32
N HIS A 68 -2.73 89.47 -38.21
CA HIS A 68 -3.24 88.67 -37.12
C HIS A 68 -2.13 88.30 -36.12
N ASN A 69 -1.31 89.28 -35.72
CA ASN A 69 -0.32 89.12 -34.66
C ASN A 69 -0.84 89.69 -33.32
N ALA A 70 -1.21 88.80 -32.41
CA ALA A 70 -1.74 89.16 -31.09
C ALA A 70 -0.69 89.86 -30.19
N VAL A 71 0.59 89.45 -30.27
CA VAL A 71 1.68 89.99 -29.43
C VAL A 71 1.85 91.49 -29.66
N VAL A 72 1.99 91.88 -30.93
CA VAL A 72 2.13 93.28 -31.36
C VAL A 72 0.94 94.13 -30.91
N SER A 73 -0.27 93.56 -30.95
CA SER A 73 -1.49 94.31 -30.68
C SER A 73 -1.62 94.72 -29.21
N LYS A 74 -1.15 93.90 -28.25
CA LYS A 74 -1.30 94.13 -26.80
C LYS A 74 -0.57 95.36 -26.28
N GLU A 75 0.65 95.58 -26.77
CA GLU A 75 1.52 96.66 -26.27
C GLU A 75 0.90 98.04 -26.47
N LEU A 76 0.04 98.19 -27.48
CA LEU A 76 -0.65 99.44 -27.80
C LEU A 76 -1.65 99.91 -26.73
N VAL A 77 -2.35 99.02 -26.01
CA VAL A 77 -3.33 99.46 -24.98
C VAL A 77 -2.67 99.77 -23.63
N ARG A 78 -1.52 99.17 -23.31
CA ARG A 78 -0.73 99.57 -22.13
C ARG A 78 -0.40 101.07 -22.19
N THR A 79 -0.15 101.59 -23.39
CA THR A 79 0.06 102.99 -23.71
C THR A 79 -1.15 103.89 -23.39
N TYR A 80 -2.38 103.45 -23.67
CA TYR A 80 -3.60 104.23 -23.36
C TYR A 80 -3.88 104.35 -21.86
N LEU A 81 -3.65 103.29 -21.08
CA LEU A 81 -3.86 103.31 -19.63
C LEU A 81 -2.99 104.37 -18.94
N LYS A 82 -1.75 104.56 -19.40
CA LYS A 82 -0.82 105.58 -18.87
C LYS A 82 -1.28 107.03 -19.11
N LEU A 83 -2.17 107.26 -20.07
CA LEU A 83 -2.77 108.57 -20.37
C LEU A 83 -4.11 108.81 -19.64
N GLY A 84 -4.54 107.88 -18.76
CA GLY A 84 -5.82 107.97 -18.05
C GLY A 84 -7.07 107.77 -18.93
N GLN A 85 -6.90 107.31 -20.17
CA GLN A 85 -7.95 107.24 -21.19
C GLN A 85 -8.72 105.91 -21.12
N TYR A 86 -9.32 105.64 -19.96
CA TYR A 86 -9.98 104.39 -19.58
C TYR A 86 -10.98 103.86 -20.62
N GLN A 87 -11.84 104.71 -21.19
CA GLN A 87 -12.86 104.27 -22.16
C GLN A 87 -12.24 103.85 -23.51
N GLN A 88 -11.21 104.57 -23.97
CA GLN A 88 -10.53 104.30 -25.24
C GLN A 88 -9.64 103.04 -25.14
N ALA A 89 -9.03 102.82 -23.97
CA ALA A 89 -8.38 101.56 -23.64
C ALA A 89 -9.37 100.38 -23.70
N TYR A 90 -10.54 100.50 -23.06
CA TYR A 90 -11.58 99.46 -23.08
C TYR A 90 -12.08 99.12 -24.50
N SER A 91 -12.25 100.13 -25.37
CA SER A 91 -12.76 99.89 -26.73
C SER A 91 -11.77 99.16 -27.65
N LEU A 92 -10.48 99.48 -27.62
CA LEU A 92 -9.49 98.76 -28.45
C LEU A 92 -9.28 97.32 -27.95
N VAL A 93 -9.42 97.09 -26.65
CA VAL A 93 -9.45 95.74 -26.05
C VAL A 93 -10.60 94.92 -26.63
N GLU A 94 -11.83 95.46 -26.61
CA GLU A 94 -13.03 94.75 -27.05
C GLU A 94 -13.03 94.49 -28.58
N GLU A 95 -12.50 95.42 -29.39
CA GLU A 95 -12.28 95.23 -30.83
C GLU A 95 -11.29 94.06 -31.11
N ARG A 96 -10.18 94.00 -30.37
CA ARG A 96 -9.11 93.02 -30.63
C ARG A 96 -9.45 91.63 -30.11
N GLN A 97 -10.28 91.52 -29.07
CA GLN A 97 -10.87 90.25 -28.60
C GLN A 97 -11.72 89.53 -29.68
N ALA A 98 -12.23 90.23 -30.69
CA ALA A 98 -13.01 89.60 -31.77
C ALA A 98 -12.16 88.84 -32.81
N TYR A 99 -10.85 89.14 -32.88
CA TYR A 99 -9.90 88.51 -33.82
C TYR A 99 -8.81 87.71 -33.10
N PHE A 100 -8.55 88.01 -31.83
CA PHE A 100 -7.57 87.36 -30.98
C PHE A 100 -8.28 86.84 -29.73
N ASP A 101 -8.51 85.53 -29.70
CA ASP A 101 -8.98 84.82 -28.53
C ASP A 101 -7.83 84.67 -27.51
N ASP A 102 -7.42 85.81 -26.94
CA ASP A 102 -6.21 85.97 -26.15
C ASP A 102 -6.53 86.59 -24.77
N PRO A 103 -6.43 85.80 -23.67
CA PRO A 103 -6.82 86.24 -22.34
C PRO A 103 -6.07 87.47 -21.79
N ALA A 104 -4.90 87.84 -22.32
CA ALA A 104 -4.23 89.06 -21.87
C ALA A 104 -5.01 90.33 -22.26
N TRP A 105 -5.86 90.25 -23.30
CA TRP A 105 -6.81 91.30 -23.60
C TRP A 105 -7.89 91.43 -22.54
N ASN A 106 -8.38 90.30 -22.00
CA ASN A 106 -9.34 90.32 -20.91
C ASN A 106 -8.76 91.06 -19.72
N ARG A 107 -7.66 90.59 -19.11
CA ARG A 107 -7.04 91.19 -17.90
C ARG A 107 -6.97 92.72 -17.94
N LEU A 108 -6.56 93.27 -19.08
CA LEU A 108 -6.42 94.69 -19.35
C LEU A 108 -7.76 95.46 -19.31
N GLN A 109 -8.86 94.80 -19.72
CA GLN A 109 -10.26 95.24 -19.56
C GLN A 109 -10.67 95.38 -18.08
N LEU A 110 -10.13 94.54 -17.18
CA LEU A 110 -10.49 94.55 -15.76
C LEU A 110 -9.78 95.67 -14.99
N THR A 111 -8.48 95.86 -15.25
CA THR A 111 -7.67 96.92 -14.62
C THR A 111 -8.31 98.31 -14.81
N VAL A 112 -8.91 98.55 -15.99
CA VAL A 112 -9.69 99.75 -16.30
C VAL A 112 -10.83 100.00 -15.28
N VAL A 113 -11.55 98.96 -14.88
CA VAL A 113 -12.79 99.10 -14.09
C VAL A 113 -12.52 99.13 -12.59
N ILE A 114 -11.54 98.38 -12.09
CA ILE A 114 -11.10 98.43 -10.68
C ILE A 114 -10.64 99.86 -10.31
N ALA A 115 -9.91 100.51 -11.21
CA ALA A 115 -9.44 101.89 -11.02
C ALA A 115 -10.61 102.89 -10.88
N ALA A 116 -11.68 102.72 -11.66
CA ALA A 116 -12.86 103.58 -11.60
C ALA A 116 -13.67 103.42 -10.30
N LEU A 117 -13.87 102.18 -9.83
CA LEU A 117 -14.64 101.92 -8.60
C LEU A 117 -13.92 102.42 -7.34
N ASN A 118 -12.60 102.23 -7.24
CA ASN A 118 -11.84 102.71 -6.09
C ASN A 118 -11.75 104.25 -6.04
N ALA A 119 -11.90 104.93 -7.18
CA ALA A 119 -12.12 106.37 -7.27
C ALA A 119 -13.58 106.79 -6.97
N ASN A 120 -14.44 105.85 -6.54
CA ASN A 120 -15.86 106.02 -6.23
C ASN A 120 -16.72 106.48 -7.43
N GLN A 121 -16.25 106.27 -8.66
CA GLN A 121 -16.95 106.68 -9.89
C GLN A 121 -17.83 105.56 -10.44
N GLY A 122 -19.12 105.60 -10.10
CA GLY A 122 -20.10 104.57 -10.46
C GLY A 122 -20.44 104.41 -11.96
N ALA A 123 -19.79 105.17 -12.86
CA ALA A 123 -20.07 105.13 -14.31
C ALA A 123 -19.83 103.74 -14.94
N LEU A 124 -18.95 102.93 -14.35
CA LEU A 124 -18.70 101.54 -14.75
C LEU A 124 -19.19 100.53 -13.70
N LEU A 125 -20.10 100.89 -12.78
CA LEU A 125 -20.60 100.00 -11.73
C LEU A 125 -21.59 98.93 -12.24
N SER A 126 -22.44 99.28 -13.22
CA SER A 126 -23.24 98.27 -13.94
C SER A 126 -22.32 97.29 -14.66
N ARG A 127 -21.34 97.83 -15.41
CA ARG A 127 -20.33 97.04 -16.10
C ARG A 127 -19.46 96.25 -15.12
N SER A 128 -19.16 96.72 -13.91
CA SER A 128 -18.41 95.93 -12.92
C SER A 128 -19.21 94.75 -12.39
N PHE A 129 -20.54 94.85 -12.27
CA PHE A 129 -21.37 93.67 -12.02
C PHE A 129 -21.39 92.74 -13.22
N GLU A 130 -21.46 93.25 -14.45
CA GLU A 130 -21.30 92.41 -15.66
C GLU A 130 -19.92 91.73 -15.71
N LEU A 131 -18.86 92.37 -15.23
CA LEU A 131 -17.50 91.84 -15.19
C LEU A 131 -17.26 90.89 -14.00
N LEU A 132 -17.86 91.13 -12.82
CA LEU A 132 -17.95 90.19 -11.69
C LEU A 132 -18.76 88.93 -12.04
N ASN A 133 -19.66 89.01 -13.02
CA ASN A 133 -20.36 87.85 -13.58
C ASN A 133 -19.76 87.42 -14.95
N SER A 134 -18.62 88.00 -15.37
CA SER A 134 -17.96 87.70 -16.65
C SER A 134 -16.87 86.65 -16.48
N ARG A 135 -16.91 85.65 -17.34
CA ARG A 135 -15.94 84.55 -17.41
C ARG A 135 -14.58 84.93 -17.98
N LYS A 136 -14.35 86.22 -18.25
CA LYS A 136 -13.12 86.73 -18.85
C LYS A 136 -11.96 86.85 -17.85
N PHE A 137 -12.22 86.69 -16.55
CA PHE A 137 -11.31 87.05 -15.45
C PHE A 137 -11.19 85.94 -14.40
N ASN A 138 -10.13 86.01 -13.59
CA ASN A 138 -9.89 85.13 -12.44
C ASN A 138 -10.14 85.85 -11.10
N GLU A 139 -10.12 85.07 -10.04
CA GLU A 139 -10.57 85.47 -8.70
C GLU A 139 -9.68 86.52 -8.04
N ASP A 140 -8.37 86.58 -8.34
CA ASP A 140 -7.46 87.65 -7.86
C ASP A 140 -7.68 89.01 -8.54
N GLU A 141 -8.10 89.01 -9.81
CA GLU A 141 -8.36 90.25 -10.55
C GLU A 141 -9.78 90.75 -10.24
N LEU A 142 -10.74 89.83 -10.07
CA LEU A 142 -12.02 90.12 -9.46
C LEU A 142 -11.86 90.53 -7.98
N SER A 143 -10.80 90.08 -7.30
CA SER A 143 -10.09 90.61 -6.13
C SER A 143 -10.55 91.99 -5.64
N GLY A 144 -9.77 92.98 -6.08
CA GLY A 144 -10.01 94.39 -5.85
C GLY A 144 -11.32 94.91 -6.43
N LEU A 145 -11.91 94.24 -7.44
CA LEU A 145 -13.20 94.67 -8.01
C LEU A 145 -14.34 94.43 -7.03
N LEU A 146 -14.43 93.24 -6.41
CA LEU A 146 -15.39 92.98 -5.36
C LEU A 146 -15.04 93.75 -4.10
N SER A 147 -13.78 93.76 -3.69
CA SER A 147 -13.38 94.44 -2.45
C SER A 147 -13.79 95.92 -2.50
N ALA A 148 -13.71 96.58 -3.66
CA ALA A 148 -14.30 97.89 -3.90
C ALA A 148 -15.84 97.90 -3.73
N VAL A 149 -16.57 96.97 -4.36
CA VAL A 149 -18.04 96.84 -4.28
C VAL A 149 -18.56 96.53 -2.86
N LEU A 150 -17.92 95.62 -2.11
CA LEU A 150 -18.31 95.29 -0.74
C LEU A 150 -18.06 96.46 0.21
N ASN A 151 -16.91 97.11 0.11
CA ASN A 151 -16.61 98.30 0.91
C ASN A 151 -17.55 99.46 0.55
N TYR A 152 -17.92 99.61 -0.72
CA TYR A 152 -18.93 100.57 -1.19
C TYR A 152 -20.31 100.34 -0.52
N HIS A 153 -20.78 99.09 -0.40
CA HIS A 153 -22.04 98.77 0.29
C HIS A 153 -21.95 98.83 1.83
N LEU A 154 -20.84 98.39 2.43
CA LEU A 154 -20.63 98.49 3.89
C LEU A 154 -20.56 99.95 4.35
N ALA A 155 -19.92 100.83 3.57
CA ALA A 155 -19.91 102.28 3.80
C ALA A 155 -21.30 102.96 3.65
N LYS A 156 -22.34 102.21 3.27
CA LYS A 156 -23.76 102.63 3.27
C LYS A 156 -24.60 101.95 4.36
N GLY A 157 -24.00 101.14 5.23
CA GLY A 157 -24.68 100.49 6.36
C GLY A 157 -25.58 99.30 5.99
N GLU A 158 -25.50 98.79 4.76
CA GLU A 158 -26.41 97.75 4.26
C GLU A 158 -26.01 96.33 4.72
N ILE A 159 -25.85 96.10 6.03
CA ILE A 159 -25.20 94.91 6.61
C ILE A 159 -25.75 93.58 6.05
N SER A 160 -27.06 93.40 5.96
CA SER A 160 -27.64 92.16 5.41
C SER A 160 -27.30 91.94 3.93
N LYS A 161 -27.26 93.01 3.12
CA LYS A 161 -26.80 92.93 1.73
C LYS A 161 -25.30 92.70 1.67
N ALA A 162 -24.50 93.28 2.57
CA ALA A 162 -23.08 93.03 2.64
C ALA A 162 -22.76 91.56 3.00
N PHE A 163 -23.51 90.94 3.91
CA PHE A 163 -23.43 89.50 4.17
C PHE A 163 -23.88 88.65 2.96
N GLU A 164 -24.96 89.04 2.28
CA GLU A 164 -25.44 88.30 1.10
C GLU A 164 -24.49 88.42 -0.09
N LEU A 165 -23.95 89.61 -0.35
CA LEU A 165 -22.90 89.88 -1.33
C LEU A 165 -21.60 89.16 -0.97
N ARG A 166 -21.15 89.22 0.30
CA ARG A 166 -19.91 88.54 0.73
C ARG A 166 -20.05 87.03 0.74
N ARG A 167 -21.25 86.48 0.96
CA ARG A 167 -21.54 85.06 0.70
C ARG A 167 -21.56 84.73 -0.80
N ARG A 168 -22.21 85.56 -1.61
CA ARG A 168 -22.32 85.40 -3.07
C ARG A 168 -20.96 85.45 -3.76
N TYR A 169 -20.06 86.26 -3.23
CA TYR A 169 -18.75 86.57 -3.79
C TYR A 169 -17.60 86.24 -2.82
N LEU A 170 -17.75 85.20 -1.98
CA LEU A 170 -16.68 84.78 -1.05
C LEU A 170 -15.47 84.18 -1.80
N HIS A 171 -15.69 83.74 -3.05
CA HIS A 171 -14.71 83.27 -4.03
C HIS A 171 -13.71 84.37 -4.52
N ILE A 172 -13.51 85.42 -3.72
CA ILE A 172 -12.77 86.64 -4.07
C ILE A 172 -11.98 87.15 -2.83
N ASP A 173 -11.80 86.30 -1.80
CA ASP A 173 -10.93 86.62 -0.66
C ASP A 173 -9.44 86.50 -1.04
N THR A 174 -8.53 86.95 -0.16
CA THR A 174 -7.07 86.96 -0.43
C THR A 174 -6.26 86.14 0.57
N ASP A 175 -5.01 85.83 0.22
CA ASP A 175 -4.07 84.87 0.82
C ASP A 175 -3.82 84.92 2.35
N ASN A 176 -4.48 85.82 3.08
CA ASN A 176 -4.32 86.02 4.53
C ASN A 176 -5.65 85.85 5.31
N TYR A 177 -6.77 85.57 4.63
CA TYR A 177 -8.02 84.97 5.16
C TYR A 177 -8.64 85.56 6.45
N THR A 178 -8.29 86.78 6.84
CA THR A 178 -8.86 87.47 8.01
C THR A 178 -10.38 87.58 7.93
N TRP A 179 -10.90 87.63 6.71
CA TRP A 179 -12.31 87.63 6.39
C TRP A 179 -12.99 86.26 6.51
N HIS A 180 -12.30 85.15 6.21
CA HIS A 180 -12.76 83.80 6.56
C HIS A 180 -12.76 83.61 8.08
N LEU A 181 -11.66 83.94 8.77
CA LEU A 181 -11.53 83.83 10.24
C LEU A 181 -12.68 84.52 10.98
N SER A 182 -12.97 85.76 10.60
CA SER A 182 -14.06 86.56 11.16
C SER A 182 -15.44 85.93 10.90
N TYR A 183 -15.67 85.35 9.71
CA TYR A 183 -16.92 84.68 9.37
C TYR A 183 -17.05 83.31 10.06
N ALA A 184 -15.95 82.57 10.20
CA ALA A 184 -15.86 81.30 10.89
C ALA A 184 -16.25 81.43 12.37
N TYR A 185 -15.70 82.40 13.10
CA TYR A 185 -16.08 82.63 14.51
C TYR A 185 -17.53 83.08 14.66
N ALA A 186 -18.09 83.85 13.72
CA ALA A 186 -19.52 84.19 13.71
C ALA A 186 -20.41 82.95 13.45
N LEU A 187 -19.93 81.96 12.70
CA LEU A 187 -20.63 80.69 12.47
C LEU A 187 -20.47 79.70 13.65
N LEU A 188 -19.29 79.61 14.27
CA LEU A 188 -19.03 78.81 15.47
C LEU A 188 -19.91 79.26 16.64
N SER A 189 -19.89 80.56 16.95
CA SER A 189 -20.68 81.16 18.05
C SER A 189 -22.19 81.08 17.84
N THR A 190 -22.66 80.95 16.59
CA THR A 190 -24.07 80.66 16.25
C THR A 190 -24.37 79.17 16.07
N GLY A 191 -23.42 78.29 16.44
CA GLY A 191 -23.59 76.83 16.48
C GLY A 191 -23.60 76.13 15.12
N ARG A 192 -23.32 76.84 14.03
CA ARG A 192 -23.46 76.42 12.62
C ARG A 192 -22.23 75.64 12.13
N LEU A 193 -21.81 74.61 12.87
CA LEU A 193 -20.55 73.88 12.63
C LEU A 193 -20.37 73.39 11.18
N SER A 194 -21.43 72.94 10.52
CA SER A 194 -21.38 72.53 9.10
C SER A 194 -21.03 73.67 8.14
N ALA A 195 -21.41 74.91 8.45
CA ALA A 195 -21.02 76.09 7.68
C ALA A 195 -19.58 76.55 8.01
N VAL A 196 -19.11 76.33 9.24
CA VAL A 196 -17.71 76.54 9.63
C VAL A 196 -16.82 75.55 8.87
N ALA A 197 -17.19 74.26 8.88
CA ALA A 197 -16.51 73.21 8.14
C ALA A 197 -16.53 73.46 6.62
N GLN A 198 -17.67 73.93 6.08
CA GLN A 198 -17.75 74.32 4.67
C GLN A 198 -16.79 75.46 4.34
N LEU A 199 -16.74 76.52 5.15
CA LEU A 199 -15.81 77.62 4.97
C LEU A 199 -14.35 77.15 5.06
N LEU A 200 -14.09 76.22 5.99
CA LEU A 200 -12.79 75.55 6.12
C LEU A 200 -12.48 74.64 4.91
N THR A 201 -13.43 74.17 4.10
CA THR A 201 -13.08 73.35 2.89
C THR A 201 -12.34 74.14 1.81
N GLU A 202 -12.28 75.46 1.91
CA GLU A 202 -11.55 76.32 0.99
C GLU A 202 -10.02 76.13 1.19
N PRO A 203 -9.28 75.50 0.25
CA PRO A 203 -7.93 74.97 0.52
C PRO A 203 -6.85 76.04 0.73
N ALA A 204 -7.20 77.30 0.45
CA ALA A 204 -6.38 78.47 0.65
C ALA A 204 -6.43 78.86 2.15
N PHE A 205 -7.62 79.16 2.67
CA PHE A 205 -7.86 79.44 4.09
C PHE A 205 -7.37 78.31 4.98
N SER A 206 -7.55 77.05 4.54
CA SER A 206 -7.29 75.88 5.37
C SER A 206 -5.88 75.72 5.90
N GLN A 207 -4.88 76.30 5.21
CA GLN A 207 -3.46 76.12 5.52
C GLN A 207 -2.85 77.31 6.27
N SER A 208 -3.65 78.33 6.57
CA SER A 208 -3.22 79.51 7.35
C SER A 208 -3.34 79.27 8.86
N ASP A 209 -2.55 80.01 9.65
CA ASP A 209 -2.63 80.04 11.12
C ASP A 209 -4.08 80.25 11.61
N ALA A 210 -4.81 81.13 10.92
CA ALA A 210 -6.22 81.42 11.16
C ALA A 210 -7.15 80.22 10.82
N GLY A 211 -6.85 79.49 9.75
CA GLY A 211 -7.54 78.25 9.40
C GLY A 211 -7.28 77.14 10.41
N ILE A 212 -6.04 77.03 10.92
CA ILE A 212 -5.61 76.10 11.98
C ILE A 212 -6.32 76.41 13.30
N GLU A 213 -6.38 77.69 13.71
CA GLU A 213 -7.06 78.15 14.92
C GLU A 213 -8.56 77.78 14.91
N ILE A 214 -9.24 78.01 13.79
CA ILE A 214 -10.64 77.62 13.60
C ILE A 214 -10.80 76.10 13.53
N GLU A 215 -9.87 75.36 12.91
CA GLU A 215 -9.93 73.90 12.85
C GLU A 215 -9.81 73.26 14.24
N ARG A 216 -9.03 73.84 15.15
CA ARG A 216 -8.97 73.44 16.57
C ARG A 216 -10.28 73.75 17.30
N ALA A 217 -10.81 74.97 17.18
CA ALA A 217 -12.08 75.35 17.79
C ALA A 217 -13.26 74.52 17.25
N LEU A 218 -13.20 74.09 15.98
CA LEU A 218 -14.17 73.21 15.35
C LEU A 218 -13.99 71.75 15.80
N LEU A 219 -12.75 71.26 15.95
CA LEU A 219 -12.44 69.95 16.54
C LEU A 219 -13.03 69.83 17.95
N GLU A 220 -12.78 70.79 18.83
CA GLU A 220 -13.36 70.83 20.18
C GLU A 220 -14.89 70.82 20.13
N ALA A 221 -15.50 71.59 19.21
CA ALA A 221 -16.94 71.65 19.03
C ALA A 221 -17.56 70.35 18.45
N TYR A 222 -16.78 69.54 17.72
CA TYR A 222 -17.19 68.21 17.26
C TYR A 222 -17.06 67.15 18.36
N VAL A 223 -15.95 67.15 19.11
CA VAL A 223 -15.73 66.24 20.25
C VAL A 223 -16.78 66.48 21.34
N ALA A 224 -17.11 67.74 21.64
CA ALA A 224 -18.19 68.10 22.56
C ALA A 224 -19.60 67.73 22.07
N ARG A 225 -19.73 67.17 20.86
CA ARG A 225 -20.99 66.66 20.26
C ARG A 225 -20.93 65.18 19.87
N ASP A 226 -19.84 64.47 20.19
CA ASP A 226 -19.58 63.09 19.75
C ASP A 226 -19.59 62.91 18.21
N ASP A 227 -19.24 63.96 17.46
CA ASP A 227 -19.11 63.91 15.99
C ASP A 227 -17.72 63.41 15.60
N GLN A 228 -17.47 62.14 15.91
CA GLN A 228 -16.20 61.44 15.71
C GLN A 228 -15.70 61.49 14.26
N GLN A 229 -16.63 61.45 13.29
CA GLN A 229 -16.27 61.46 11.87
C GLN A 229 -15.73 62.83 11.44
N ASN A 230 -16.28 63.93 11.94
CA ASN A 230 -15.75 65.25 11.63
C ASN A 230 -14.55 65.63 12.51
N ALA A 231 -14.52 65.21 13.78
CA ALA A 231 -13.34 65.37 14.63
C ALA A 231 -12.08 64.75 14.00
N ILE A 232 -12.17 63.54 13.44
CA ILE A 232 -11.04 62.94 12.71
C ILE A 232 -10.65 63.71 11.45
N ARG A 233 -11.59 64.33 10.72
CA ARG A 233 -11.26 65.19 9.56
C ARG A 233 -10.45 66.41 10.00
N SER A 234 -10.84 67.05 11.11
CA SER A 234 -10.10 68.17 11.70
C SER A 234 -8.70 67.76 12.18
N LEU A 235 -8.57 66.58 12.79
CA LEU A 235 -7.28 66.02 13.21
C LEU A 235 -6.36 65.62 12.04
N GLN A 236 -6.89 64.97 11.01
CA GLN A 236 -6.17 64.66 9.75
C GLN A 236 -5.65 65.92 9.07
N ARG A 237 -6.38 67.02 9.20
CA ARG A 237 -5.98 68.32 8.69
C ARG A 237 -4.89 68.98 9.53
N LEU A 238 -5.03 68.99 10.85
CA LEU A 238 -3.96 69.46 11.75
C LEU A 238 -2.66 68.64 11.59
N GLU A 239 -2.74 67.36 11.19
CA GLU A 239 -1.57 66.58 10.74
C GLU A 239 -0.97 67.11 9.45
N SER A 240 -1.79 67.34 8.40
CA SER A 240 -1.31 67.82 7.10
C SER A 240 -0.62 69.19 7.15
N LEU A 241 -0.85 69.93 8.25
CA LEU A 241 -0.28 71.25 8.54
C LEU A 241 0.88 71.19 9.54
N GLY A 242 1.21 70.01 10.09
CA GLY A 242 2.33 69.80 11.02
C GLY A 242 2.06 70.17 12.48
N GLU A 243 0.81 70.48 12.84
CA GLU A 243 0.45 71.26 14.03
C GLU A 243 0.00 70.43 15.25
N LEU A 244 -0.06 69.10 15.15
CA LEU A 244 -0.60 68.26 16.23
C LEU A 244 0.17 68.39 17.56
N THR A 245 -0.54 68.76 18.63
CA THR A 245 -0.04 68.72 20.01
C THR A 245 -0.09 67.31 20.59
N VAL A 246 0.46 67.14 21.80
CA VAL A 246 0.30 65.90 22.58
C VAL A 246 -1.18 65.62 22.88
N HIS A 247 -1.97 66.66 23.16
CA HIS A 247 -3.39 66.53 23.47
C HIS A 247 -4.21 66.12 22.23
N ASP A 248 -3.92 66.72 21.07
CA ASP A 248 -4.55 66.34 19.80
C ASP A 248 -4.27 64.86 19.46
N ASN A 249 -3.04 64.36 19.70
CA ASN A 249 -2.70 62.96 19.48
C ASN A 249 -3.34 62.00 20.51
N LEU A 250 -3.47 62.40 21.78
CA LEU A 250 -4.22 61.65 22.80
C LEU A 250 -5.69 61.53 22.41
N LEU A 251 -6.32 62.66 22.07
CA LEU A 251 -7.70 62.75 21.60
C LEU A 251 -7.93 61.88 20.35
N TRP A 252 -7.09 62.04 19.32
CA TRP A 252 -7.21 61.26 18.09
C TRP A 252 -7.01 59.77 18.33
N SER A 253 -6.02 59.42 19.16
CA SER A 253 -5.76 58.02 19.54
C SER A 253 -6.98 57.40 20.26
N ASN A 254 -7.74 58.16 21.06
CA ASN A 254 -9.01 57.67 21.62
C ASN A 254 -10.08 57.43 20.54
N ILE A 255 -10.31 58.38 19.61
CA ILE A 255 -11.32 58.20 18.55
C ILE A 255 -10.93 57.04 17.61
N LEU A 256 -9.63 56.84 17.35
CA LEU A 256 -9.14 55.69 16.57
C LEU A 256 -9.34 54.35 17.31
N VAL A 257 -9.22 54.32 18.64
CA VAL A 257 -9.58 53.14 19.45
C VAL A 257 -11.07 52.83 19.36
N GLU A 258 -11.93 53.84 19.42
CA GLU A 258 -13.40 53.69 19.29
C GLU A 258 -13.81 53.18 17.89
N GLN A 259 -13.07 53.59 16.85
CA GLN A 259 -13.23 53.08 15.48
C GLN A 259 -12.51 51.75 15.20
N GLY A 260 -11.70 51.26 16.15
CA GLY A 260 -10.99 49.99 16.06
C GLY A 260 -9.66 50.00 15.29
N ASP A 261 -9.18 51.15 14.79
CA ASP A 261 -7.84 51.27 14.20
C ASP A 261 -6.78 51.50 15.29
N LEU A 262 -6.53 50.42 16.01
CA LEU A 262 -5.55 50.38 17.10
C LEU A 262 -4.11 50.65 16.61
N ASN A 263 -3.78 50.33 15.36
CA ASN A 263 -2.43 50.55 14.82
C ASN A 263 -2.16 52.04 14.59
N ALA A 264 -3.10 52.75 13.98
CA ALA A 264 -3.04 54.20 13.87
C ALA A 264 -3.06 54.84 15.27
N ALA A 265 -3.91 54.35 16.18
CA ALA A 265 -3.99 54.86 17.55
C ALA A 265 -2.69 54.75 18.34
N ALA A 266 -1.93 53.65 18.19
CA ALA A 266 -0.62 53.47 18.80
C ALA A 266 0.43 54.40 18.17
N GLY A 267 0.44 54.50 16.83
CA GLY A 267 1.37 55.34 16.08
C GLY A 267 1.37 56.80 16.54
N ARG A 268 0.19 57.34 16.88
CA ARG A 268 0.00 58.69 17.45
C ARG A 268 0.77 58.92 18.76
N LEU A 269 0.98 57.90 19.59
CA LEU A 269 1.49 58.04 20.96
C LEU A 269 2.96 57.65 21.15
N VAL A 270 3.53 56.86 20.23
CA VAL A 270 4.95 56.43 20.26
C VAL A 270 5.98 57.58 20.44
N PRO A 271 5.78 58.81 19.93
CA PRO A 271 6.70 59.93 20.19
C PRO A 271 6.75 60.36 21.66
N TYR A 272 5.63 60.34 22.38
CA TYR A 272 5.40 61.09 23.62
C TYR A 272 5.84 60.36 24.90
N LYS A 273 7.10 59.91 24.91
CA LYS A 273 7.68 59.05 25.96
C LYS A 273 7.76 59.65 27.36
N GLN A 274 7.68 60.98 27.48
CA GLN A 274 7.75 61.72 28.75
C GLN A 274 6.38 62.17 29.28
N ASN A 275 5.28 61.88 28.58
CA ASN A 275 3.92 62.17 29.04
C ASN A 275 3.29 60.87 29.59
N ILE A 276 2.92 60.86 30.87
CA ILE A 276 2.38 59.66 31.53
C ILE A 276 1.05 59.20 30.95
N GLU A 277 0.17 60.11 30.54
CA GLU A 277 -1.14 59.79 29.97
C GLU A 277 -0.95 59.09 28.61
N ALA A 278 -0.05 59.61 27.77
CA ALA A 278 0.32 58.98 26.50
C ALA A 278 0.97 57.61 26.69
N GLN A 279 1.76 57.41 27.74
CA GLN A 279 2.35 56.10 28.04
C GLN A 279 1.36 55.11 28.71
N ILE A 280 0.33 55.60 29.40
CA ILE A 280 -0.79 54.78 29.89
C ILE A 280 -1.68 54.35 28.71
N GLN A 281 -2.08 55.29 27.86
CA GLN A 281 -2.94 55.03 26.71
C GLN A 281 -2.24 54.17 25.65
N LEU A 282 -0.96 54.42 25.36
CA LEU A 282 -0.14 53.55 24.50
C LEU A 282 -0.04 52.12 25.06
N ALA A 283 0.17 51.96 26.37
CA ALA A 283 0.22 50.62 26.97
C ALA A 283 -1.11 49.85 26.85
N PHE A 284 -2.25 50.54 26.89
CA PHE A 284 -3.57 49.96 26.68
C PHE A 284 -3.79 49.53 25.22
N ILE A 285 -3.38 50.38 24.26
CA ILE A 285 -3.52 50.10 22.83
C ILE A 285 -2.57 48.98 22.39
N ASP A 286 -1.31 49.03 22.81
CA ASP A 286 -0.34 47.96 22.56
C ASP A 286 -0.81 46.61 23.14
N LEU A 287 -1.48 46.63 24.31
CA LEU A 287 -2.11 45.44 24.90
C LEU A 287 -3.21 44.85 24.00
N ALA A 288 -4.06 45.71 23.43
CA ALA A 288 -5.15 45.35 22.52
C ALA A 288 -4.64 44.89 21.14
N LEU A 289 -3.56 45.49 20.62
CA LEU A 289 -2.82 45.05 19.43
C LEU A 289 -2.08 43.71 19.62
N GLN A 290 -1.89 43.26 20.86
CA GLN A 290 -0.99 42.16 21.23
C GLN A 290 0.51 42.47 21.01
N GLU A 291 0.85 43.77 20.91
CA GLU A 291 2.21 44.33 20.89
C GLU A 291 2.83 44.31 22.30
N ASP A 292 3.04 43.12 22.86
CA ASP A 292 3.52 42.95 24.26
C ASP A 292 4.85 43.65 24.54
N LEU A 293 5.71 43.80 23.52
CA LEU A 293 6.97 44.54 23.60
C LEU A 293 6.78 46.06 23.49
N GLY A 294 5.71 46.54 22.84
CA GLY A 294 5.24 47.92 22.94
C GLY A 294 4.80 48.24 24.36
N ALA A 295 3.80 47.52 24.86
CA ALA A 295 3.23 47.76 26.17
C ALA A 295 4.28 47.64 27.30
N ALA A 296 5.22 46.68 27.21
CA ALA A 296 6.33 46.53 28.17
C ALA A 296 7.47 47.57 28.05
N ARG A 297 7.43 48.43 27.01
CA ARG A 297 8.19 49.70 26.95
C ARG A 297 7.37 50.82 27.59
N ALA A 298 6.11 50.99 27.20
CA ALA A 298 5.23 52.06 27.67
C ALA A 298 5.02 52.02 29.19
N LEU A 299 4.63 50.87 29.76
CA LEU A 299 4.48 50.71 31.22
C LEU A 299 5.77 50.97 32.01
N ARG A 300 6.95 50.82 31.39
CA ARG A 300 8.22 51.15 32.07
C ARG A 300 8.40 52.65 32.24
N GLN A 301 7.87 53.46 31.34
CA GLN A 301 7.84 54.92 31.53
C GLN A 301 6.80 55.28 32.59
N VAL A 302 5.64 54.61 32.64
CA VAL A 302 4.65 54.81 33.71
C VAL A 302 5.27 54.57 35.10
N VAL A 303 6.10 53.53 35.28
CA VAL A 303 6.87 53.28 36.53
C VAL A 303 7.82 54.43 36.90
N GLN A 304 8.33 55.21 35.94
CA GLN A 304 9.23 56.34 36.19
C GLN A 304 8.51 57.69 36.35
N LEU A 305 7.30 57.81 35.82
CA LEU A 305 6.53 59.06 35.77
C LEU A 305 5.36 59.10 36.78
N MET A 306 5.03 57.99 37.43
CA MET A 306 3.89 57.90 38.35
C MET A 306 4.10 58.70 39.63
N THR A 307 3.05 59.40 40.07
CA THR A 307 3.06 60.27 41.26
C THR A 307 2.00 59.92 42.29
N ASN A 308 1.07 58.99 41.99
CA ASN A 308 -0.04 58.64 42.87
C ASN A 308 -0.50 57.17 42.75
N ALA A 309 -1.26 56.74 43.75
CA ALA A 309 -1.74 55.36 43.90
C ALA A 309 -2.67 54.89 42.77
N GLU A 310 -3.41 55.76 42.08
CA GLU A 310 -4.29 55.35 40.97
C GLU A 310 -3.48 55.05 39.70
N GLN A 311 -2.42 55.81 39.44
CA GLN A 311 -1.48 55.51 38.36
C GLN A 311 -0.76 54.17 38.59
N GLU A 312 -0.34 53.89 39.83
CA GLU A 312 0.19 52.56 40.19
C GLU A 312 -0.90 51.47 40.05
N ARG A 313 -2.14 51.74 40.43
CA ARG A 313 -3.26 50.79 40.29
C ARG A 313 -3.53 50.42 38.83
N ILE A 314 -3.47 51.40 37.94
CA ILE A 314 -3.57 51.25 36.48
C ILE A 314 -2.38 50.44 35.95
N LEU A 315 -1.16 50.78 36.36
CA LEU A 315 0.06 50.03 36.07
C LEU A 315 -0.05 48.56 36.49
N ILE A 316 -0.45 48.25 37.73
CA ILE A 316 -0.58 46.88 38.24
C ILE A 316 -1.61 46.08 37.43
N ARG A 317 -2.70 46.70 36.97
CA ARG A 317 -3.68 46.06 36.08
C ARG A 317 -3.05 45.68 34.74
N MET A 318 -2.54 46.65 33.98
CA MET A 318 -1.95 46.39 32.66
C MET A 318 -0.70 45.50 32.72
N ALA A 319 0.18 45.72 33.71
CA ALA A 319 1.35 44.89 33.93
C ALA A 319 0.97 43.43 34.21
N SER A 320 -0.14 43.17 34.92
CA SER A 320 -0.61 41.81 35.17
C SER A 320 -1.11 41.07 33.94
N GLU A 321 -1.48 41.78 32.88
CA GLU A 321 -1.94 41.18 31.62
C GLU A 321 -0.74 40.81 30.74
N LEU A 322 0.24 41.70 30.59
CA LEU A 322 1.52 41.37 29.97
C LEU A 322 2.29 40.29 30.73
N ALA A 323 2.21 40.31 32.07
CA ALA A 323 2.83 39.33 32.93
C ALA A 323 2.18 37.94 32.81
N GLN A 324 0.96 37.80 32.28
CA GLN A 324 0.37 36.50 31.91
C GLN A 324 0.83 36.02 30.53
N LYS A 325 1.20 36.93 29.62
CA LYS A 325 1.66 36.56 28.27
C LYS A 325 3.14 36.15 28.25
N SER A 326 3.98 36.63 29.19
CA SER A 326 5.42 36.38 29.17
C SER A 326 6.03 36.11 30.55
N ALA A 327 6.65 34.94 30.72
CA ALA A 327 7.35 34.54 31.95
C ALA A 327 8.51 35.51 32.33
N ARG A 328 9.09 36.24 31.37
CA ARG A 328 10.10 37.27 31.62
C ARG A 328 9.49 38.53 32.26
N LEU A 329 8.23 38.83 31.95
CA LEU A 329 7.47 39.92 32.55
C LEU A 329 6.81 39.47 33.86
N ALA A 330 6.40 38.20 33.96
CA ALA A 330 5.91 37.57 35.18
C ALA A 330 6.88 37.75 36.35
N ARG A 331 8.16 37.40 36.17
CA ARG A 331 9.20 37.63 37.21
C ARG A 331 9.29 39.08 37.64
N ARG A 332 9.27 40.02 36.70
CA ARG A 332 9.26 41.47 37.01
C ARG A 332 8.03 41.93 37.76
N ALA A 333 6.89 41.24 37.63
CA ALA A 333 5.70 41.52 38.42
C ALA A 333 5.77 40.90 39.83
N TYR A 334 6.52 39.80 40.01
CA TYR A 334 6.83 39.22 41.33
C TYR A 334 7.84 40.08 42.10
N ASP A 335 8.84 40.63 41.40
CA ASP A 335 9.89 41.48 41.97
C ASP A 335 9.45 42.95 42.16
N TYR A 336 8.21 43.29 41.75
CA TYR A 336 7.70 44.67 41.80
C TYR A 336 7.42 45.13 43.23
N GLN A 337 8.15 46.14 43.70
CA GLN A 337 7.90 46.79 44.97
C GLN A 337 6.77 47.80 44.83
N VAL A 338 5.65 47.54 45.54
CA VAL A 338 4.48 48.41 45.57
C VAL A 338 4.82 49.71 46.31
N SER A 339 4.57 50.84 45.67
CA SER A 339 4.88 52.19 46.16
C SER A 339 3.78 52.77 47.05
N PHE A 340 2.52 52.35 46.85
CA PHE A 340 1.36 52.81 47.63
C PHE A 340 0.67 51.62 48.32
N ALA A 341 0.62 51.63 49.65
CA ALA A 341 0.20 50.48 50.46
C ALA A 341 -1.23 49.99 50.15
N GLU A 342 -2.12 50.88 49.72
CA GLU A 342 -3.49 50.60 49.29
C GLU A 342 -3.55 49.62 48.11
N ASN A 343 -2.49 49.54 47.30
CA ASN A 343 -2.40 48.64 46.16
C ASN A 343 -1.82 47.26 46.51
N GLU A 344 -1.29 47.04 47.72
CA GLU A 344 -0.58 45.81 48.06
C GLU A 344 -1.47 44.56 47.91
N THR A 345 -2.72 44.63 48.38
CA THR A 345 -3.68 43.51 48.26
C THR A 345 -4.06 43.24 46.79
N LEU A 346 -4.14 44.29 45.95
CA LEU A 346 -4.36 44.15 44.52
C LEU A 346 -3.16 43.48 43.83
N TRP A 347 -1.95 43.93 44.14
CA TRP A 347 -0.70 43.35 43.63
C TRP A 347 -0.56 41.88 44.03
N ARG A 348 -0.70 41.53 45.32
CA ARG A 348 -0.65 40.12 45.78
C ARG A 348 -1.66 39.24 45.05
N ASN A 349 -2.90 39.71 44.87
CA ASN A 349 -3.93 38.95 44.14
C ASN A 349 -3.62 38.80 42.64
N LYS A 350 -3.05 39.82 41.99
CA LYS A 350 -2.56 39.71 40.61
C LYS A 350 -1.36 38.76 40.51
N VAL A 351 -0.37 38.84 41.41
CA VAL A 351 0.78 37.92 41.49
C VAL A 351 0.35 36.47 41.63
N ILE A 352 -0.61 36.15 42.51
CA ILE A 352 -1.15 34.79 42.64
C ILE A 352 -1.70 34.28 41.29
N ASN A 353 -2.47 35.11 40.58
CA ASN A 353 -3.07 34.71 39.31
C ASN A 353 -2.03 34.60 38.17
N ILE A 354 -1.05 35.51 38.11
CA ILE A 354 0.08 35.46 37.16
C ILE A 354 0.91 34.19 37.38
N ALA A 355 1.26 33.89 38.63
CA ALA A 355 2.07 32.73 38.99
C ALA A 355 1.32 31.40 38.76
N LEU A 356 -0.01 31.38 38.96
CA LEU A 356 -0.85 30.26 38.54
C LEU A 356 -0.87 30.09 37.01
N HIS A 357 -0.89 31.17 36.23
CA HIS A 357 -0.85 31.13 34.76
C HIS A 357 0.50 30.62 34.24
N HIS A 358 1.61 31.12 34.77
CA HIS A 358 2.97 30.72 34.37
C HIS A 358 3.48 29.43 35.03
N HIS A 359 2.67 28.78 35.86
CA HIS A 359 3.05 27.56 36.59
C HIS A 359 4.22 27.79 37.58
N ASP A 360 4.47 29.05 37.98
CA ASP A 360 5.44 29.48 39.02
C ASP A 360 4.87 29.19 40.42
N TYR A 361 4.57 27.92 40.67
CA TYR A 361 3.72 27.47 41.77
C TYR A 361 4.25 27.78 43.17
N ASP A 362 5.57 27.91 43.35
CA ASP A 362 6.16 28.29 44.63
C ASP A 362 5.87 29.76 45.00
N ILE A 363 5.86 30.66 44.01
CA ILE A 363 5.47 32.08 44.18
C ILE A 363 3.98 32.16 44.50
N ALA A 364 3.14 31.46 43.73
CA ALA A 364 1.70 31.40 43.98
C ALA A 364 1.38 30.86 45.39
N ARG A 365 2.12 29.83 45.84
CA ARG A 365 1.98 29.25 47.18
C ARG A 365 2.41 30.22 48.28
N GLN A 366 3.56 30.88 48.14
CA GLN A 366 4.03 31.86 49.12
C GLN A 366 3.05 33.03 49.29
N ALA A 367 2.56 33.60 48.18
CA ALA A 367 1.60 34.69 48.21
C ALA A 367 0.23 34.27 48.80
N LEU A 368 -0.24 33.04 48.54
CA LEU A 368 -1.47 32.50 49.16
C LEU A 368 -1.32 32.21 50.66
N LEU A 369 -0.15 31.75 51.12
CA LEU A 369 0.10 31.48 52.55
C LEU A 369 0.15 32.75 53.41
N GLN A 370 0.27 33.93 52.78
CA GLN A 370 0.20 35.24 53.45
C GLN A 370 -1.22 35.85 53.46
N GLN A 371 -2.27 35.06 53.19
CA GLN A 371 -3.68 35.49 53.21
C GLN A 371 -4.55 34.65 54.17
N THR A 372 -5.66 35.24 54.64
CA THR A 372 -6.64 34.61 55.54
C THR A 372 -7.48 33.54 54.82
N THR A 373 -7.31 32.28 55.22
CA THR A 373 -7.55 31.08 54.38
C THR A 373 -9.02 30.80 54.03
N SER A 374 -9.51 31.40 52.94
CA SER A 374 -10.87 31.16 52.42
C SER A 374 -11.03 29.79 51.74
N PRO A 375 -12.26 29.26 51.57
CA PRO A 375 -12.50 28.01 50.83
C PRO A 375 -12.02 28.06 49.37
N GLU A 376 -12.03 29.24 48.75
CA GLU A 376 -11.53 29.45 47.39
C GLU A 376 -9.98 29.41 47.34
N GLN A 377 -9.31 30.05 48.29
CA GLN A 377 -7.85 29.95 48.43
C GLN A 377 -7.42 28.52 48.74
N GLN A 378 -8.15 27.78 49.59
CA GLN A 378 -7.91 26.35 49.82
C GLN A 378 -8.08 25.52 48.53
N GLN A 379 -8.96 25.92 47.60
CA GLN A 379 -9.05 25.30 46.28
C GLN A 379 -7.85 25.64 45.39
N LYS A 380 -7.42 26.91 45.34
CA LYS A 380 -6.22 27.33 44.59
C LYS A 380 -4.97 26.62 45.11
N LEU A 381 -4.82 26.52 46.43
CA LEU A 381 -3.73 25.82 47.10
C LEU A 381 -3.75 24.30 46.83
N LEU A 382 -4.93 23.66 46.80
CA LEU A 382 -5.04 22.25 46.36
C LEU A 382 -4.63 22.09 44.89
N ASN A 383 -5.06 22.98 44.00
CA ASN A 383 -4.67 22.94 42.58
C ASN A 383 -3.15 23.09 42.41
N ILE A 384 -2.51 23.98 43.19
CA ILE A 384 -1.05 24.13 43.25
C ILE A 384 -0.38 22.82 43.67
N TYR A 385 -0.80 22.21 44.78
CA TYR A 385 -0.17 20.97 45.26
C TYR A 385 -0.39 19.78 44.31
N LEU A 386 -1.51 19.74 43.58
CA LEU A 386 -1.74 18.76 42.51
C LEU A 386 -0.75 18.94 41.35
N ALA A 387 -0.49 20.18 40.93
CA ALA A 387 0.39 20.48 39.80
C ALA A 387 1.88 20.37 40.16
N GLN A 388 2.27 20.73 41.38
CA GLN A 388 3.62 20.49 41.93
C GLN A 388 3.89 19.02 42.30
N GLN A 389 2.91 18.11 42.11
CA GLN A 389 2.99 16.72 42.56
C GLN A 389 3.29 16.58 44.07
N ASN A 390 2.91 17.58 44.87
CA ASN A 390 3.08 17.60 46.32
C ASN A 390 1.93 16.82 46.98
N TRP A 391 1.96 15.50 46.77
CA TRP A 391 0.88 14.60 47.17
C TRP A 391 0.57 14.60 48.68
N PRO A 392 1.53 14.72 49.62
CA PRO A 392 1.23 14.81 51.05
C PRO A 392 0.36 16.01 51.42
N GLN A 393 0.59 17.17 50.81
CA GLN A 393 -0.22 18.37 51.08
C GLN A 393 -1.53 18.37 50.30
N ALA A 394 -1.54 17.88 49.05
CA ALA A 394 -2.77 17.66 48.30
C ALA A 394 -3.70 16.67 49.02
N TYR A 395 -3.16 15.67 49.73
CA TYR A 395 -3.91 14.68 50.51
C TYR A 395 -4.72 15.32 51.63
N VAL A 396 -4.08 16.11 52.50
CA VAL A 396 -4.74 16.72 53.67
C VAL A 396 -5.92 17.59 53.25
N ILE A 397 -5.76 18.39 52.19
CA ILE A 397 -6.84 19.27 51.70
C ILE A 397 -7.93 18.46 50.98
N SER A 398 -7.58 17.57 50.06
CA SER A 398 -8.57 16.79 49.29
C SER A 398 -9.35 15.80 50.17
N GLN A 399 -8.73 15.18 51.18
CA GLN A 399 -9.39 14.33 52.16
C GLN A 399 -10.40 15.15 52.98
N ARG A 400 -10.00 16.31 53.51
CA ARG A 400 -10.89 17.20 54.29
C ARG A 400 -12.09 17.64 53.46
N GLN A 401 -11.86 18.10 52.23
CA GLN A 401 -12.93 18.50 51.31
C GLN A 401 -13.86 17.33 50.95
N TYR A 402 -13.33 16.13 50.71
CA TYR A 402 -14.14 14.94 50.44
C TYR A 402 -15.02 14.55 51.63
N GLN A 403 -14.49 14.61 52.86
CA GLN A 403 -15.27 14.31 54.06
C GLN A 403 -16.40 15.34 54.27
N GLN A 404 -16.09 16.63 54.17
CA GLN A 404 -17.05 17.73 54.39
C GLN A 404 -18.12 17.85 53.30
N ALA A 405 -17.84 17.41 52.06
CA ALA A 405 -18.83 17.48 50.98
C ALA A 405 -20.01 16.52 51.18
N GLN A 406 -21.14 16.85 50.55
CA GLN A 406 -22.38 16.06 50.49
C GLN A 406 -23.00 16.14 49.09
N GLY A 407 -23.98 15.29 48.80
CA GLY A 407 -24.73 15.29 47.53
C GLY A 407 -23.84 15.21 46.28
N GLN A 408 -24.19 15.94 45.22
CA GLN A 408 -23.39 15.97 43.98
C GLN A 408 -21.94 16.44 44.20
N ALA A 409 -21.71 17.36 45.16
CA ALA A 409 -20.37 17.81 45.49
C ALA A 409 -19.47 16.67 46.02
N LYS A 410 -20.06 15.64 46.66
CA LYS A 410 -19.32 14.44 47.12
C LYS A 410 -18.60 13.75 45.98
N LEU A 411 -19.26 13.55 44.84
CA LEU A 411 -18.68 12.88 43.67
C LEU A 411 -17.63 13.75 42.98
N THR A 412 -17.81 15.07 42.96
CA THR A 412 -16.78 16.01 42.47
C THR A 412 -15.53 15.99 43.37
N ARG A 413 -15.67 15.93 44.70
CA ARG A 413 -14.53 15.78 45.61
C ARG A 413 -13.90 14.39 45.57
N LEU A 414 -14.69 13.33 45.42
CA LEU A 414 -14.22 11.95 45.21
C LEU A 414 -13.29 11.86 44.00
N ASN A 415 -13.63 12.57 42.92
CA ASN A 415 -12.83 12.63 41.70
C ASN A 415 -11.39 13.14 41.95
N THR A 416 -11.24 14.20 42.75
CA THR A 416 -9.92 14.74 43.12
C THR A 416 -9.23 13.92 44.20
N TYR A 417 -9.97 13.46 45.22
CA TYR A 417 -9.40 12.69 46.32
C TYR A 417 -8.90 11.31 45.89
N SER A 418 -9.66 10.58 45.07
CA SER A 418 -9.21 9.31 44.49
C SER A 418 -7.94 9.48 43.66
N TYR A 419 -7.83 10.54 42.84
CA TYR A 419 -6.60 10.86 42.11
C TYR A 419 -5.39 11.02 43.04
N VAL A 420 -5.53 11.79 44.13
CA VAL A 420 -4.45 12.02 45.09
C VAL A 420 -4.05 10.74 45.85
N LEU A 421 -4.98 9.82 46.09
CA LEU A 421 -4.68 8.50 46.64
C LEU A 421 -3.83 7.66 45.68
N LEU A 422 -4.21 7.62 44.39
CA LEU A 422 -3.49 6.88 43.35
C LEU A 422 -2.04 7.34 43.20
N GLN A 423 -1.81 8.65 43.21
CA GLN A 423 -0.47 9.24 43.07
C GLN A 423 0.44 9.02 44.30
N GLN A 424 -0.12 8.66 45.46
CA GLN A 424 0.64 8.19 46.63
C GLN A 424 0.85 6.67 46.63
N GLY A 425 0.44 5.94 45.60
CA GLY A 425 0.41 4.48 45.61
C GLY A 425 -0.65 3.87 46.55
N LYS A 426 -1.54 4.69 47.14
CA LYS A 426 -2.63 4.25 48.04
C LYS A 426 -3.80 3.63 47.25
N ARG A 427 -3.50 2.63 46.41
CA ARG A 427 -4.45 1.99 45.49
C ARG A 427 -5.62 1.33 46.22
N ARG A 428 -5.39 0.75 47.40
CA ARG A 428 -6.43 0.13 48.24
C ARG A 428 -7.43 1.15 48.79
N ASP A 429 -6.94 2.28 49.30
CA ASP A 429 -7.79 3.38 49.76
C ASP A 429 -8.61 3.95 48.59
N ALA A 430 -7.96 4.12 47.43
CA ALA A 430 -8.63 4.56 46.20
C ALA A 430 -9.73 3.58 45.78
N LYS A 431 -9.49 2.26 45.85
CA LYS A 431 -10.52 1.24 45.59
C LYS A 431 -11.69 1.41 46.55
N HIS A 432 -11.42 1.50 47.85
CA HIS A 432 -12.47 1.58 48.87
C HIS A 432 -13.40 2.79 48.61
N VAL A 433 -12.85 3.98 48.33
CA VAL A 433 -13.68 5.16 48.09
C VAL A 433 -14.37 5.16 46.73
N LEU A 434 -13.79 4.56 45.69
CA LEU A 434 -14.43 4.45 44.37
C LEU A 434 -15.55 3.40 44.37
N MET A 435 -15.28 2.19 44.87
CA MET A 435 -16.26 1.10 44.95
C MET A 435 -17.42 1.35 45.93
N ALA A 436 -17.26 2.26 46.89
CA ALA A 436 -18.34 2.73 47.76
C ALA A 436 -19.42 3.53 47.01
N HIS A 437 -19.04 4.27 45.95
CA HIS A 437 -19.97 5.15 45.20
C HIS A 437 -20.33 4.65 43.80
N PHE A 438 -19.71 3.57 43.31
CA PHE A 438 -20.08 2.91 42.05
C PHE A 438 -21.55 2.42 42.10
N PRO A 439 -22.39 2.63 41.04
CA PRO A 439 -22.06 3.06 39.68
C PRO A 439 -22.17 4.58 39.40
N TYR A 440 -21.95 5.42 40.42
CA TYR A 440 -21.90 6.89 40.32
C TYR A 440 -23.17 7.53 39.73
N ILE A 441 -24.35 6.98 40.03
CA ILE A 441 -25.63 7.27 39.35
C ILE A 441 -25.85 8.78 39.14
N SER A 442 -25.70 9.59 40.20
CA SER A 442 -25.92 11.04 40.22
C SER A 442 -24.79 11.90 39.61
N ALA A 443 -23.73 11.32 39.05
CA ALA A 443 -22.71 12.04 38.28
C ALA A 443 -23.11 12.21 36.80
N GLY A 444 -22.96 13.43 36.28
CA GLY A 444 -23.07 13.72 34.84
C GLY A 444 -21.95 13.06 34.02
N HIS A 445 -22.17 12.87 32.71
CA HIS A 445 -21.37 12.02 31.83
C HIS A 445 -19.84 12.20 31.94
N LYS A 446 -19.34 13.45 31.90
CA LYS A 446 -17.90 13.75 31.97
C LYS A 446 -17.27 13.30 33.30
N LEU A 447 -17.96 13.55 34.42
CA LEU A 447 -17.51 13.13 35.76
C LEU A 447 -17.60 11.61 35.94
N LYS A 448 -18.69 10.99 35.46
CA LYS A 448 -18.88 9.53 35.50
C LYS A 448 -17.76 8.79 34.74
N SER A 449 -17.39 9.27 33.55
CA SER A 449 -16.28 8.70 32.76
C SER A 449 -14.92 8.85 33.47
N GLN A 450 -14.66 9.98 34.13
CA GLN A 450 -13.42 10.19 34.90
C GLN A 450 -13.32 9.27 36.13
N LEU A 451 -14.43 9.02 36.82
CA LEU A 451 -14.50 8.09 37.95
C LEU A 451 -14.37 6.62 37.51
N LEU A 452 -14.92 6.26 36.35
CA LEU A 452 -14.73 4.93 35.74
C LEU A 452 -13.25 4.70 35.35
N ALA A 453 -12.62 5.65 34.65
CA ALA A 453 -11.20 5.55 34.29
C ALA A 453 -10.28 5.44 35.52
N ARG A 454 -10.61 6.14 36.62
CA ARG A 454 -9.87 6.03 37.89
C ARG A 454 -10.07 4.68 38.58
N LEU A 455 -11.28 4.12 38.53
CA LEU A 455 -11.55 2.76 39.01
C LEU A 455 -10.77 1.70 38.21
N TRP A 456 -10.49 1.95 36.92
CA TRP A 456 -9.67 1.04 36.10
C TRP A 456 -8.17 1.17 36.30
N SER A 457 -7.65 2.34 36.67
CA SER A 457 -6.23 2.49 37.04
C SER A 457 -5.79 1.65 38.27
N ILE A 458 -6.75 0.97 38.92
CA ILE A 458 -6.59 0.04 40.05
C ILE A 458 -7.25 -1.31 39.81
N GLU A 459 -7.43 -1.73 38.55
CA GLU A 459 -7.91 -3.06 38.18
C GLU A 459 -7.18 -4.20 38.92
N SER A 460 -5.88 -4.01 39.20
CA SER A 460 -5.04 -4.94 39.97
C SER A 460 -5.48 -5.16 41.44
N GLU A 461 -6.25 -4.23 42.01
CA GLU A 461 -6.80 -4.35 43.37
C GLU A 461 -8.26 -4.88 43.37
N LEU A 462 -8.91 -4.99 42.21
CA LEU A 462 -10.32 -5.40 42.09
C LEU A 462 -10.45 -6.92 42.28
N SER A 463 -11.09 -7.32 43.37
CA SER A 463 -11.37 -8.72 43.70
C SER A 463 -12.46 -9.31 42.81
N LYS A 464 -12.63 -10.64 42.83
CA LYS A 464 -13.74 -11.31 42.12
C LYS A 464 -15.12 -10.75 42.49
N GLN A 465 -15.32 -10.33 43.76
CA GLN A 465 -16.57 -9.68 44.21
C GLN A 465 -16.70 -8.24 43.71
N ASP A 466 -15.60 -7.47 43.64
CA ASP A 466 -15.63 -6.12 43.06
C ASP A 466 -16.09 -6.20 41.58
N TRP A 467 -15.56 -7.17 40.83
CA TRP A 467 -15.96 -7.43 39.46
C TRP A 467 -17.44 -7.86 39.31
N GLN A 468 -17.94 -8.76 40.15
CA GLN A 468 -19.37 -9.12 40.13
C GLN A 468 -20.29 -7.93 40.46
N LYS A 469 -19.88 -7.04 41.38
CA LYS A 469 -20.59 -5.79 41.67
C LYS A 469 -20.56 -4.82 40.48
N ILE A 470 -19.45 -4.76 39.75
CA ILE A 470 -19.33 -3.99 38.50
C ILE A 470 -20.28 -4.55 37.44
N GLU A 471 -20.25 -5.85 37.17
CA GLU A 471 -21.09 -6.51 36.15
C GLU A 471 -22.58 -6.29 36.43
N THR A 472 -23.05 -6.66 37.62
CA THR A 472 -24.47 -6.56 38.02
C THR A 472 -25.01 -5.14 37.96
N ALA A 473 -24.30 -4.15 38.52
CA ALA A 473 -24.78 -2.77 38.56
C ALA A 473 -24.57 -2.00 37.23
N SER A 474 -23.79 -2.52 36.28
CA SER A 474 -23.61 -1.89 34.96
C SER A 474 -24.81 -2.05 34.03
N SER A 475 -25.70 -3.01 34.31
CA SER A 475 -26.98 -3.20 33.64
C SER A 475 -27.87 -1.93 33.63
N HIS A 476 -27.73 -1.06 34.63
CA HIS A 476 -28.49 0.18 34.79
C HIS A 476 -27.75 1.46 34.32
N LEU A 477 -26.56 1.33 33.72
CA LEU A 477 -25.80 2.48 33.21
C LEU A 477 -26.41 3.05 31.90
N PRO A 478 -26.26 4.36 31.63
CA PRO A 478 -26.61 4.94 30.33
C PRO A 478 -25.67 4.41 29.22
N ALA A 479 -26.15 4.40 27.97
CA ALA A 479 -25.48 3.70 26.86
C ALA A 479 -23.98 4.02 26.67
N SER A 480 -23.55 5.28 26.83
CA SER A 480 -22.13 5.63 26.69
C SER A 480 -21.25 5.07 27.82
N ALA A 481 -21.82 4.88 29.02
CA ALA A 481 -21.11 4.31 30.17
C ALA A 481 -21.13 2.77 30.12
N LYS A 482 -22.21 2.16 29.61
CA LYS A 482 -22.22 0.75 29.22
C LYS A 482 -21.13 0.45 28.18
N ALA A 483 -21.03 1.27 27.13
CA ALA A 483 -20.02 1.12 26.09
C ALA A 483 -18.57 1.19 26.65
N GLN A 484 -18.31 2.06 27.63
CA GLN A 484 -17.02 2.09 28.32
C GLN A 484 -16.79 0.81 29.14
N VAL A 485 -17.72 0.42 30.03
CA VAL A 485 -17.54 -0.78 30.87
C VAL A 485 -17.45 -2.06 30.02
N ALA A 486 -18.17 -2.15 28.90
CA ALA A 486 -18.10 -3.29 27.97
C ALA A 486 -16.70 -3.47 27.38
N GLY A 487 -16.12 -2.43 26.76
CA GLY A 487 -14.76 -2.51 26.22
C GLY A 487 -13.70 -2.85 27.28
N LEU A 488 -13.89 -2.30 28.48
CA LEU A 488 -13.01 -2.50 29.63
C LEU A 488 -13.13 -3.91 30.27
N LEU A 489 -14.31 -4.53 30.23
CA LEU A 489 -14.49 -5.95 30.59
C LEU A 489 -13.86 -6.87 29.53
N ALA A 490 -13.90 -6.47 28.25
CA ALA A 490 -13.27 -7.21 27.15
C ALA A 490 -11.72 -7.19 27.26
N GLU A 491 -11.12 -6.07 27.69
CA GLU A 491 -9.68 -6.02 27.99
C GLU A 491 -9.27 -7.00 29.10
N GLN A 492 -10.11 -7.13 30.14
CA GLN A 492 -9.98 -8.08 31.25
C GLN A 492 -10.42 -9.52 30.92
N GLY A 493 -10.63 -9.85 29.64
CA GLY A 493 -10.97 -11.21 29.19
C GLY A 493 -12.38 -11.69 29.58
N ARG A 494 -13.25 -10.80 30.08
CA ARG A 494 -14.64 -11.10 30.48
C ARG A 494 -15.59 -10.92 29.29
N CYS A 495 -15.28 -11.58 28.16
CA CYS A 495 -15.91 -11.29 26.86
C CYS A 495 -17.44 -11.42 26.87
N GLN A 496 -18.00 -12.38 27.62
CA GLN A 496 -19.46 -12.54 27.72
C GLN A 496 -20.13 -11.35 28.42
N ALA A 497 -19.68 -10.99 29.62
CA ALA A 497 -20.22 -9.84 30.36
C ALA A 497 -20.01 -8.50 29.61
N ALA A 498 -18.97 -8.42 28.77
CA ALA A 498 -18.77 -7.32 27.84
C ALA A 498 -19.81 -7.30 26.69
N ALA A 499 -20.15 -8.47 26.14
CA ALA A 499 -21.17 -8.62 25.10
C ALA A 499 -22.58 -8.34 25.63
N ASP A 500 -22.91 -8.85 26.81
CA ASP A 500 -24.19 -8.66 27.50
C ASP A 500 -24.49 -7.17 27.82
N LEU A 501 -23.45 -6.32 27.84
CA LEU A 501 -23.55 -4.87 28.05
C LEU A 501 -23.55 -4.04 26.76
N MET A 502 -23.56 -4.65 25.58
CA MET A 502 -23.70 -3.90 24.32
C MET A 502 -25.05 -3.17 24.21
N SER A 503 -25.03 -2.03 23.51
CA SER A 503 -26.23 -1.35 23.01
C SER A 503 -26.75 -2.06 21.75
N GLN A 504 -28.07 -2.00 21.50
CA GLN A 504 -28.71 -2.52 20.29
C GLN A 504 -28.07 -1.99 18.98
N SER A 505 -27.48 -0.80 19.03
CA SER A 505 -26.54 -0.30 18.02
C SER A 505 -25.15 -0.19 18.67
N PRO A 506 -24.28 -1.22 18.56
CA PRO A 506 -22.93 -1.15 19.09
C PRO A 506 -22.04 -0.32 18.16
N ARG A 507 -21.11 0.46 18.73
CA ARG A 507 -20.10 1.17 17.93
C ARG A 507 -19.01 0.22 17.49
N ARG A 508 -18.39 0.47 16.33
CA ARG A 508 -17.29 -0.33 15.78
C ARG A 508 -16.17 -0.61 16.80
N SER A 509 -15.78 0.38 17.61
CA SER A 509 -14.76 0.17 18.65
C SER A 509 -15.14 -0.87 19.70
N GLN A 510 -16.43 -1.01 20.05
CA GLN A 510 -16.92 -2.03 20.99
C GLN A 510 -16.83 -3.43 20.37
N LEU A 511 -17.22 -3.55 19.10
CA LEU A 511 -17.13 -4.80 18.34
C LEU A 511 -15.66 -5.24 18.19
N MET A 512 -14.74 -4.32 17.89
CA MET A 512 -13.30 -4.61 17.85
C MET A 512 -12.76 -5.06 19.22
N SER A 513 -13.11 -4.39 20.33
CA SER A 513 -12.72 -4.84 21.68
C SER A 513 -13.21 -6.25 22.00
N LEU A 514 -14.45 -6.59 21.63
CA LEU A 514 -15.00 -7.94 21.79
C LEU A 514 -14.30 -8.97 20.89
N ALA A 515 -14.04 -8.63 19.63
CA ALA A 515 -13.35 -9.49 18.69
C ALA A 515 -11.93 -9.85 19.19
N TYR A 516 -11.15 -8.87 19.64
CA TYR A 516 -9.84 -9.11 20.27
C TYR A 516 -9.94 -9.90 21.59
N CYS A 517 -11.02 -9.74 22.37
CA CYS A 517 -11.24 -10.53 23.59
C CYS A 517 -11.49 -12.01 23.26
N TYR A 518 -12.43 -12.31 22.38
CA TYR A 518 -12.73 -13.68 21.97
C TYR A 518 -11.56 -14.31 21.19
N GLN A 519 -10.76 -13.51 20.46
CA GLN A 519 -9.53 -13.96 19.82
C GLN A 519 -8.48 -14.42 20.83
N LYS A 520 -8.25 -13.67 21.93
CA LYS A 520 -7.39 -14.11 23.04
C LYS A 520 -7.90 -15.41 23.68
N GLN A 521 -9.22 -15.59 23.78
CA GLN A 521 -9.85 -16.83 24.23
C GLN A 521 -9.85 -17.97 23.18
N ARG A 522 -9.37 -17.72 21.95
CA ARG A 522 -9.43 -18.64 20.78
C ARG A 522 -10.86 -19.05 20.38
N SER A 523 -11.87 -18.27 20.75
CA SER A 523 -13.29 -18.53 20.48
C SER A 523 -13.68 -18.14 19.04
N PRO A 524 -14.56 -18.90 18.36
CA PRO A 524 -15.01 -18.60 16.99
C PRO A 524 -15.75 -17.27 16.87
N PHE A 525 -16.45 -16.82 17.93
CA PHE A 525 -17.20 -15.55 17.94
C PHE A 525 -16.35 -14.32 17.59
N ALA A 526 -15.03 -14.41 17.72
CA ALA A 526 -14.10 -13.37 17.27
C ALA A 526 -14.29 -13.02 15.79
N TYR A 527 -14.56 -14.02 14.93
CA TYR A 527 -14.80 -13.80 13.50
C TYR A 527 -16.08 -12.98 13.28
N ASP A 528 -17.17 -13.35 13.94
CA ASP A 528 -18.47 -12.67 13.84
C ASP A 528 -18.37 -11.20 14.29
N TYR A 529 -17.62 -10.93 15.37
CA TYR A 529 -17.40 -9.57 15.86
C TYR A 529 -16.46 -8.74 14.95
N PHE A 530 -15.43 -9.34 14.33
CA PHE A 530 -14.65 -8.64 13.30
C PHE A 530 -15.49 -8.35 12.05
N LEU A 531 -16.35 -9.29 11.62
CA LEU A 531 -17.23 -9.13 10.47
C LEU A 531 -18.30 -8.05 10.71
N ALA A 532 -18.88 -8.01 11.92
CA ALA A 532 -19.80 -6.95 12.31
C ALA A 532 -19.10 -5.58 12.42
N ALA A 533 -17.84 -5.53 12.85
CA ALA A 533 -17.05 -4.30 12.89
C ALA A 533 -16.74 -3.76 11.48
N GLU A 534 -16.36 -4.66 10.56
CA GLU A 534 -16.12 -4.38 9.14
C GLU A 534 -17.39 -3.85 8.45
N ALA A 535 -18.56 -4.43 8.74
CA ALA A 535 -19.85 -4.02 8.18
C ALA A 535 -20.30 -2.60 8.60
N LEU A 536 -19.80 -2.06 9.72
CA LEU A 536 -20.05 -0.66 10.12
C LEU A 536 -19.08 0.31 9.43
N GLN A 537 -17.82 -0.08 9.29
CA GLN A 537 -16.79 0.66 8.57
C GLN A 537 -15.63 -0.28 8.26
N SER A 538 -15.32 -0.45 6.98
CA SER A 538 -14.13 -1.16 6.53
C SER A 538 -12.86 -0.41 6.94
N ASP A 539 -11.93 -1.11 7.60
CA ASP A 539 -10.54 -0.65 7.70
C ASP A 539 -9.54 -1.82 7.74
N ARG A 540 -8.27 -1.48 7.54
CA ARG A 540 -7.13 -2.38 7.54
C ARG A 540 -7.08 -3.32 8.75
N ALA A 541 -7.49 -2.89 9.94
CA ALA A 541 -7.38 -3.70 11.15
C ALA A 541 -8.44 -4.81 11.19
N SER A 542 -9.70 -4.52 10.83
CA SER A 542 -10.72 -5.59 10.75
C SER A 542 -10.51 -6.47 9.51
N THR A 543 -10.19 -5.89 8.35
CA THR A 543 -9.96 -6.67 7.11
C THR A 543 -8.78 -7.63 7.26
N ALA A 544 -7.66 -7.22 7.89
CA ALA A 544 -6.50 -8.10 8.08
C ALA A 544 -6.80 -9.25 9.06
N GLN A 545 -7.49 -8.99 10.18
CA GLN A 545 -7.88 -10.07 11.11
C GLN A 545 -8.84 -11.05 10.44
N LEU A 546 -9.79 -10.57 9.64
CA LEU A 546 -10.68 -11.41 8.83
C LEU A 546 -9.90 -12.28 7.83
N ALA A 547 -8.91 -11.73 7.12
CA ALA A 547 -8.08 -12.49 6.18
C ALA A 547 -7.22 -13.57 6.88
N TYR A 548 -6.67 -13.29 8.07
CA TYR A 548 -6.01 -14.30 8.90
C TYR A 548 -6.97 -15.41 9.34
N TYR A 549 -8.22 -15.08 9.68
CA TYR A 549 -9.22 -16.06 10.11
C TYR A 549 -9.74 -16.93 8.96
N ASP A 550 -9.98 -16.36 7.78
CA ASP A 550 -10.35 -17.10 6.57
C ASP A 550 -9.29 -18.15 6.22
N ALA A 551 -8.02 -17.74 6.11
CA ALA A 551 -6.92 -18.65 5.79
C ALA A 551 -6.72 -19.73 6.85
N LYS A 552 -6.96 -19.40 8.14
CA LYS A 552 -6.90 -20.36 9.25
C LYS A 552 -8.04 -21.40 9.21
N TYR A 553 -9.23 -21.03 8.71
CA TYR A 553 -10.38 -21.92 8.59
C TYR A 553 -10.57 -22.51 7.18
N GLY A 554 -9.61 -22.29 6.27
CA GLY A 554 -9.54 -22.93 4.95
C GLY A 554 -10.22 -22.16 3.80
N ASP A 555 -10.78 -20.98 4.06
CA ASP A 555 -11.37 -20.13 3.01
C ASP A 555 -10.30 -19.24 2.35
N PHE A 556 -9.32 -19.89 1.73
CA PHE A 556 -8.18 -19.21 1.12
C PHE A 556 -8.59 -18.20 0.04
N SER A 557 -9.73 -18.41 -0.63
CA SER A 557 -10.29 -17.48 -1.62
C SER A 557 -10.70 -16.15 -0.99
N LYS A 558 -11.50 -16.15 0.09
CA LYS A 558 -11.86 -14.90 0.80
C LYS A 558 -10.65 -14.24 1.43
N ALA A 559 -9.72 -15.03 1.98
CA ALA A 559 -8.45 -14.51 2.49
C ALA A 559 -7.67 -13.76 1.40
N TYR A 560 -7.54 -14.34 0.21
CA TYR A 560 -6.81 -13.78 -0.92
C TYR A 560 -7.45 -12.49 -1.45
N GLU A 561 -8.78 -12.42 -1.57
CA GLU A 561 -9.48 -11.17 -1.92
C GLU A 561 -9.24 -10.06 -0.88
N ARG A 562 -9.27 -10.39 0.41
CA ARG A 562 -9.00 -9.45 1.50
C ARG A 562 -7.53 -9.00 1.50
N TRP A 563 -6.56 -9.89 1.25
CA TRP A 563 -5.15 -9.52 1.05
C TRP A 563 -4.93 -8.65 -0.19
N LEU A 564 -5.61 -8.92 -1.30
CA LEU A 564 -5.58 -8.07 -2.50
C LEU A 564 -6.12 -6.67 -2.21
N LEU A 565 -7.26 -6.56 -1.50
CA LEU A 565 -7.83 -5.28 -1.08
C LEU A 565 -6.85 -4.49 -0.19
N LEU A 566 -6.28 -5.15 0.83
CA LEU A 566 -5.30 -4.57 1.74
C LEU A 566 -4.04 -4.10 1.02
N SER A 567 -3.52 -4.88 0.07
CA SER A 567 -2.26 -4.59 -0.64
C SER A 567 -2.30 -3.37 -1.57
N LYS A 568 -3.48 -2.76 -1.76
CA LYS A 568 -3.63 -1.41 -2.36
C LYS A 568 -3.15 -0.30 -1.42
N GLN A 569 -2.86 -0.63 -0.16
CA GLN A 569 -2.26 0.21 0.87
C GLN A 569 -1.01 -0.50 1.41
N ALA A 570 -0.01 0.24 1.89
CA ALA A 570 1.25 -0.36 2.36
C ALA A 570 1.03 -1.20 3.64
N MET A 571 1.03 -2.53 3.53
CA MET A 571 0.78 -3.46 4.65
C MET A 571 2.01 -3.57 5.58
N PRO A 572 1.89 -4.14 6.80
CA PRO A 572 3.05 -4.54 7.60
C PRO A 572 3.76 -5.72 6.93
N ALA A 573 5.06 -5.88 7.19
CA ALA A 573 5.84 -6.98 6.62
C ALA A 573 5.24 -8.38 6.93
N ALA A 574 4.75 -8.61 8.15
CA ALA A 574 4.13 -9.89 8.53
C ALA A 574 2.90 -10.27 7.66
N ASP A 575 2.08 -9.29 7.27
CA ASP A 575 0.88 -9.54 6.47
C ASP A 575 1.23 -9.94 5.03
N TYR A 576 2.33 -9.42 4.46
CA TYR A 576 2.82 -9.87 3.15
C TYR A 576 3.23 -11.34 3.14
N LEU A 577 3.78 -11.88 4.25
CA LEU A 577 4.07 -13.32 4.36
C LEU A 577 2.79 -14.16 4.44
N ALA A 578 1.79 -13.70 5.19
CA ALA A 578 0.48 -14.38 5.29
C ALA A 578 -0.29 -14.36 3.96
N ALA A 579 -0.25 -13.23 3.26
CA ALA A 579 -0.76 -13.08 1.91
C ALA A 579 -0.05 -14.02 0.92
N THR A 580 1.29 -14.08 0.97
CA THR A 580 2.10 -14.99 0.13
C THR A 580 1.76 -16.46 0.39
N TYR A 581 1.63 -16.88 1.65
CA TYR A 581 1.17 -18.24 1.98
C TYR A 581 -0.21 -18.54 1.36
N THR A 582 -1.15 -17.60 1.46
CA THR A 582 -2.47 -17.72 0.85
C THR A 582 -2.40 -17.83 -0.68
N ALA A 583 -1.52 -17.05 -1.33
CA ALA A 583 -1.27 -17.15 -2.77
C ALA A 583 -0.69 -18.51 -3.18
N ILE A 584 0.25 -19.07 -2.41
CA ILE A 584 0.85 -20.39 -2.68
C ILE A 584 -0.22 -21.49 -2.66
N VAL A 585 -1.11 -21.48 -1.67
CA VAL A 585 -2.22 -22.47 -1.58
C VAL A 585 -3.15 -22.37 -2.79
N LEU A 586 -3.40 -21.16 -3.29
CA LEU A 586 -4.22 -20.91 -4.50
C LEU A 586 -3.43 -20.98 -5.83
N GLN A 587 -2.20 -21.50 -5.84
CA GLN A 587 -1.31 -21.60 -7.01
C GLN A 587 -0.95 -20.24 -7.68
N GLN A 588 -1.14 -19.11 -6.98
CA GLN A 588 -0.95 -17.75 -7.49
C GLN A 588 0.51 -17.27 -7.41
N GLY A 589 1.45 -18.06 -7.95
CA GLY A 589 2.90 -17.83 -7.82
C GLY A 589 3.37 -16.41 -8.20
N VAL A 590 2.85 -15.83 -9.28
CA VAL A 590 3.19 -14.46 -9.72
C VAL A 590 2.79 -13.39 -8.70
N GLN A 591 1.64 -13.54 -8.02
CA GLN A 591 1.20 -12.57 -7.01
C GLN A 591 1.89 -12.81 -5.67
N GLY A 592 2.21 -14.07 -5.33
CA GLY A 592 3.10 -14.40 -4.21
C GLY A 592 4.48 -13.74 -4.34
N GLN A 593 5.07 -13.77 -5.54
CA GLN A 593 6.36 -13.11 -5.80
C GLN A 593 6.30 -11.61 -5.54
N ARG A 594 5.28 -10.93 -6.07
CA ARG A 594 5.08 -9.48 -5.84
C ARG A 594 4.93 -9.12 -4.36
N TRP A 595 4.26 -9.96 -3.57
CA TRP A 595 4.13 -9.73 -2.13
C TRP A 595 5.45 -9.97 -1.37
N LEU A 596 6.30 -10.89 -1.81
CA LEU A 596 7.66 -11.05 -1.28
C LEU A 596 8.61 -9.90 -1.69
N GLU A 597 8.46 -9.36 -2.90
CA GLU A 597 9.20 -8.16 -3.33
C GLU A 597 8.84 -6.94 -2.44
N GLN A 598 7.56 -6.77 -2.08
CA GLN A 598 7.13 -5.75 -1.11
C GLN A 598 7.63 -6.03 0.32
N TYR A 599 7.74 -7.30 0.74
CA TYR A 599 8.35 -7.67 2.02
C TYR A 599 9.82 -7.23 2.11
N GLN A 600 10.61 -7.49 1.05
CA GLN A 600 12.00 -7.06 0.98
C GLN A 600 12.13 -5.52 0.93
N ALA A 601 11.25 -4.83 0.21
CA ALA A 601 11.24 -3.37 0.13
C ALA A 601 10.98 -2.66 1.49
N LEU A 602 10.40 -3.39 2.46
CA LEU A 602 10.21 -2.92 3.83
C LEU A 602 11.35 -3.31 4.79
N ASN A 603 12.47 -3.84 4.28
CA ASN A 603 13.58 -4.42 5.04
C ASN A 603 13.14 -5.59 5.95
N GLY A 604 12.23 -6.44 5.47
CA GLY A 604 11.85 -7.67 6.17
C GLY A 604 13.03 -8.64 6.33
N GLU A 605 13.12 -9.29 7.49
CA GLU A 605 14.22 -10.20 7.84
C GLU A 605 14.22 -11.49 6.98
N GLU A 606 15.40 -11.97 6.55
CA GLU A 606 15.56 -13.27 5.84
C GLU A 606 15.37 -14.47 6.80
N THR A 607 14.19 -14.59 7.41
CA THR A 607 13.80 -15.71 8.26
C THR A 607 13.65 -17.00 7.46
N ALA A 608 13.76 -18.16 8.13
CA ALA A 608 13.48 -19.46 7.51
C ALA A 608 12.07 -19.53 6.89
N GLN A 609 11.06 -18.91 7.52
CA GLN A 609 9.71 -18.81 6.97
C GLN A 609 9.67 -18.01 5.66
N TYR A 610 10.34 -16.85 5.61
CA TYR A 610 10.45 -16.06 4.38
C TYR A 610 11.12 -16.87 3.26
N LEU A 611 12.27 -17.50 3.52
CA LEU A 611 13.00 -18.30 2.54
C LEU A 611 12.21 -19.51 2.04
N THR A 612 11.44 -20.17 2.93
CA THR A 612 10.54 -21.28 2.57
C THR A 612 9.40 -20.80 1.67
N LEU A 613 8.73 -19.69 2.00
CA LEU A 613 7.67 -19.13 1.15
C LEU A 613 8.21 -18.66 -0.21
N GLN A 614 9.41 -18.07 -0.22
CA GLN A 614 10.09 -17.68 -1.46
C GLN A 614 10.44 -18.91 -2.31
N ALA A 615 11.00 -19.96 -1.72
CA ALA A 615 11.30 -21.20 -2.45
C ALA A 615 10.04 -21.81 -3.10
N GLN A 616 8.92 -21.87 -2.36
CA GLN A 616 7.63 -22.33 -2.90
C GLN A 616 7.11 -21.47 -4.06
N VAL A 617 7.24 -20.14 -3.97
CA VAL A 617 6.88 -19.22 -5.07
C VAL A 617 7.74 -19.46 -6.31
N TYR A 618 9.04 -19.65 -6.15
CA TYR A 618 9.93 -19.97 -7.27
C TYR A 618 9.61 -21.34 -7.89
N GLU A 619 9.19 -22.34 -7.12
CA GLU A 619 8.68 -23.61 -7.67
C GLU A 619 7.40 -23.43 -8.49
N LEU A 620 6.41 -22.70 -7.97
CA LEU A 620 5.16 -22.40 -8.70
C LEU A 620 5.43 -21.65 -10.02
N ASN A 621 6.45 -20.80 -10.04
CA ASN A 621 6.91 -20.07 -11.22
C ASN A 621 7.89 -20.89 -12.10
N GLN A 622 8.00 -22.21 -11.88
CA GLN A 622 8.83 -23.19 -12.62
C GLN A 622 10.36 -22.94 -12.58
N GLN A 623 10.84 -22.22 -11.56
CA GLN A 623 12.24 -21.81 -11.39
C GLN A 623 12.99 -22.69 -10.38
N SER A 624 12.94 -24.01 -10.59
CA SER A 624 13.45 -25.06 -9.69
C SER A 624 14.89 -24.83 -9.17
N ALA A 625 15.80 -24.34 -10.01
CA ALA A 625 17.19 -24.09 -9.61
C ALA A 625 17.33 -23.00 -8.53
N TYR A 626 16.53 -21.92 -8.63
CA TYR A 626 16.49 -20.87 -7.62
C TYR A 626 15.77 -21.35 -6.36
N ALA A 627 14.68 -22.09 -6.50
CA ALA A 627 13.97 -22.71 -5.38
C ALA A 627 14.89 -23.61 -4.55
N LEU A 628 15.70 -24.48 -5.19
CA LEU A 628 16.66 -25.36 -4.52
C LEU A 628 17.69 -24.58 -3.68
N VAL A 629 18.21 -23.44 -4.19
CA VAL A 629 19.12 -22.57 -3.42
C VAL A 629 18.43 -21.99 -2.18
N LEU A 630 17.18 -21.55 -2.31
CA LEU A 630 16.39 -21.01 -1.21
C LEU A 630 16.00 -22.08 -0.17
N TRP A 631 15.66 -23.30 -0.61
CA TRP A 631 15.44 -24.45 0.27
C TRP A 631 16.70 -24.82 1.06
N ARG A 632 17.87 -24.87 0.42
CA ARG A 632 19.16 -25.07 1.10
C ARG A 632 19.46 -23.98 2.14
N LYS A 633 19.18 -22.70 1.83
CA LYS A 633 19.30 -21.60 2.82
C LYS A 633 18.33 -21.78 3.99
N SER A 634 17.04 -22.06 3.74
CA SER A 634 16.05 -22.28 4.80
C SER A 634 16.45 -23.45 5.70
N TYR A 635 16.93 -24.56 5.13
CA TYR A 635 17.46 -25.71 5.85
C TYR A 635 18.64 -25.36 6.78
N GLN A 636 19.54 -24.46 6.37
CA GLN A 636 20.68 -24.04 7.20
C GLN A 636 20.25 -23.21 8.42
N ILE A 637 19.14 -22.47 8.34
CA ILE A 637 18.60 -21.69 9.47
C ILE A 637 17.75 -22.58 10.39
N ASN A 638 16.87 -23.40 9.81
CA ASN A 638 15.99 -24.30 10.55
C ASN A 638 15.65 -25.55 9.69
N PRO A 639 16.25 -26.71 9.96
CA PRO A 639 15.88 -27.96 9.30
C PRO A 639 14.41 -28.33 9.55
N THR A 640 13.65 -28.56 8.49
CA THR A 640 12.25 -29.04 8.57
C THR A 640 12.04 -30.20 7.62
N ARG A 641 11.01 -31.02 7.88
CA ARG A 641 10.56 -32.11 6.99
C ARG A 641 10.34 -31.59 5.56
N GLN A 642 9.69 -30.43 5.43
CA GLN A 642 9.43 -29.79 4.14
C GLN A 642 10.72 -29.44 3.41
N ASN A 643 11.70 -28.86 4.12
CA ASN A 643 13.00 -28.50 3.54
C ASN A 643 13.75 -29.73 3.01
N VAL A 644 13.78 -30.85 3.77
CA VAL A 644 14.41 -32.11 3.34
C VAL A 644 13.76 -32.65 2.06
N LEU A 645 12.43 -32.76 2.06
CA LEU A 645 11.68 -33.34 0.93
C LEU A 645 11.70 -32.45 -0.32
N ALA A 646 11.77 -31.13 -0.15
CA ALA A 646 11.90 -30.22 -1.28
C ALA A 646 13.32 -30.24 -1.87
N ILE A 647 14.38 -30.27 -1.05
CA ILE A 647 15.76 -30.45 -1.53
C ILE A 647 15.85 -31.78 -2.29
N ALA A 648 15.47 -32.89 -1.68
CA ALA A 648 15.58 -34.24 -2.27
C ALA A 648 14.72 -34.49 -3.52
N ARG A 649 13.78 -33.59 -3.84
CA ARG A 649 12.97 -33.61 -5.07
C ARG A 649 13.55 -32.72 -6.18
N LEU A 650 14.41 -31.76 -5.83
CA LEU A 650 14.96 -30.77 -6.74
C LEU A 650 16.48 -30.94 -6.96
N SER A 651 17.16 -31.76 -6.17
CA SER A 651 18.59 -32.07 -6.27
C SER A 651 18.87 -33.36 -7.05
N GLU A 652 20.11 -33.53 -7.49
CA GLU A 652 20.62 -34.79 -8.04
C GLU A 652 20.54 -35.96 -7.03
N ALA A 653 20.53 -37.19 -7.54
CA ALA A 653 20.24 -38.40 -6.76
C ALA A 653 21.15 -38.60 -5.52
N ASP A 654 22.45 -38.32 -5.62
CA ASP A 654 23.38 -38.50 -4.50
C ASP A 654 23.23 -37.44 -3.40
N GLU A 655 22.87 -36.20 -3.77
CA GLU A 655 22.53 -35.17 -2.78
C GLU A 655 21.18 -35.49 -2.13
N ALA A 656 20.21 -35.97 -2.92
CA ALA A 656 18.91 -36.42 -2.44
C ALA A 656 19.07 -37.56 -1.42
N LYS A 657 19.85 -38.60 -1.75
CA LYS A 657 20.21 -39.69 -0.84
C LYS A 657 20.85 -39.15 0.43
N GLY A 658 21.90 -38.33 0.30
CA GLY A 658 22.63 -37.79 1.44
C GLY A 658 21.80 -36.89 2.36
N ILE A 659 20.87 -36.07 1.84
CA ILE A 659 19.99 -35.25 2.70
C ILE A 659 18.91 -36.09 3.38
N LEU A 660 18.35 -37.09 2.69
CA LEU A 660 17.35 -38.01 3.25
C LEU A 660 17.97 -38.91 4.34
N GLU A 661 19.12 -39.54 4.09
CA GLU A 661 19.81 -40.40 5.08
C GLU A 661 20.15 -39.63 6.36
N ARG A 662 20.68 -38.40 6.25
CA ARG A 662 20.96 -37.54 7.41
C ARG A 662 19.68 -37.11 8.15
N SER A 663 18.54 -37.07 7.47
CA SER A 663 17.26 -36.74 8.12
C SER A 663 16.70 -37.86 8.99
N LEU A 664 17.05 -39.14 8.73
CA LEU A 664 16.58 -40.29 9.53
C LEU A 664 16.98 -40.22 11.02
N ILE A 665 17.96 -39.39 11.38
CA ILE A 665 18.33 -39.12 12.79
C ILE A 665 17.15 -38.50 13.59
N TRP A 666 16.26 -37.76 12.92
CA TRP A 666 15.11 -37.08 13.51
C TRP A 666 13.78 -37.32 12.77
N LEU A 667 13.82 -37.97 11.61
CA LEU A 667 12.69 -38.51 10.84
C LEU A 667 12.82 -40.04 10.62
N PRO A 668 13.12 -40.87 11.63
CA PRO A 668 13.49 -42.28 11.44
C PRO A 668 12.40 -43.11 10.75
N ASN A 669 11.13 -42.79 11.01
CA ASN A 669 9.98 -43.53 10.52
C ASN A 669 9.20 -42.77 9.42
N ASP A 670 9.73 -41.67 8.85
CA ASP A 670 8.93 -40.86 7.93
C ASP A 670 8.71 -41.58 6.59
N ILE A 671 7.45 -41.95 6.33
CA ILE A 671 7.02 -42.74 5.15
C ILE A 671 7.53 -42.15 3.84
N GLU A 672 7.50 -40.82 3.66
CA GLU A 672 7.93 -40.17 2.42
C GLU A 672 9.45 -40.20 2.26
N VAL A 673 10.19 -40.01 3.38
CA VAL A 673 11.66 -40.07 3.39
C VAL A 673 12.13 -41.49 3.08
N LEU A 674 11.55 -42.49 3.75
CA LEU A 674 11.85 -43.90 3.54
C LEU A 674 11.46 -44.38 2.13
N SER A 675 10.30 -43.96 1.60
CA SER A 675 9.89 -44.30 0.23
C SER A 675 10.87 -43.72 -0.80
N ARG A 676 11.31 -42.46 -0.62
CA ARG A 676 12.29 -41.85 -1.52
C ARG A 676 13.66 -42.52 -1.44
N LEU A 677 14.12 -42.89 -0.24
CA LEU A 677 15.35 -43.66 -0.07
C LEU A 677 15.26 -45.05 -0.71
N SER A 678 14.11 -45.72 -0.59
CA SER A 678 13.85 -47.00 -1.26
C SER A 678 13.93 -46.89 -2.79
N LEU A 679 13.27 -45.88 -3.37
CA LEU A 679 13.28 -45.63 -4.81
C LEU A 679 14.67 -45.26 -5.33
N ILE A 680 15.43 -44.41 -4.62
CA ILE A 680 16.80 -44.06 -5.01
C ILE A 680 17.73 -45.28 -4.89
N ALA A 681 17.60 -46.10 -3.85
CA ALA A 681 18.36 -47.33 -3.72
C ALA A 681 18.05 -48.33 -4.85
N ALA A 682 16.78 -48.49 -5.22
CA ALA A 682 16.37 -49.34 -6.35
C ALA A 682 16.91 -48.82 -7.70
N GLN A 683 16.89 -47.50 -7.93
CA GLN A 683 17.52 -46.87 -9.11
C GLN A 683 19.05 -47.10 -9.15
N GLN A 684 19.69 -47.15 -7.98
CA GLN A 684 21.11 -47.51 -7.81
C GLN A 684 21.37 -49.02 -7.79
N GLN A 685 20.36 -49.87 -8.06
CA GLN A 685 20.40 -51.34 -7.99
C GLN A 685 20.78 -51.92 -6.61
N ASP A 686 20.74 -51.12 -5.56
CA ASP A 686 20.93 -51.51 -4.16
C ASP A 686 19.61 -52.06 -3.59
N TYR A 687 19.19 -53.21 -4.13
CA TYR A 687 17.93 -53.86 -3.75
C TYR A 687 17.87 -54.26 -2.26
N VAL A 688 19.02 -54.48 -1.63
CA VAL A 688 19.13 -54.80 -0.20
C VAL A 688 18.70 -53.60 0.66
N ASN A 689 19.22 -52.40 0.40
CA ASN A 689 18.74 -51.21 1.10
C ASN A 689 17.36 -50.77 0.61
N ALA A 690 17.02 -50.95 -0.68
CA ALA A 690 15.69 -50.64 -1.21
C ALA A 690 14.58 -51.40 -0.47
N ALA A 691 14.75 -52.72 -0.29
CA ALA A 691 13.87 -53.56 0.53
C ALA A 691 13.82 -53.07 1.98
N LYS A 692 14.98 -52.91 2.63
CA LYS A 692 15.09 -52.46 4.04
C LYS A 692 14.39 -51.13 4.33
N TYR A 693 14.43 -50.16 3.41
CA TYR A 693 13.67 -48.90 3.57
C TYR A 693 12.16 -49.13 3.35
N LEU A 694 11.77 -49.94 2.36
CA LEU A 694 10.37 -50.24 2.06
C LEU A 694 9.69 -51.07 3.16
N GLU A 695 10.39 -51.99 3.82
CA GLU A 695 9.87 -52.72 4.99
C GLU A 695 9.39 -51.77 6.11
N GLN A 696 10.12 -50.68 6.35
CA GLN A 696 9.77 -49.69 7.36
C GLN A 696 8.57 -48.80 6.95
N VAL A 697 8.29 -48.69 5.65
CA VAL A 697 7.05 -48.09 5.14
C VAL A 697 5.89 -49.07 5.31
N VAL A 698 6.06 -50.32 4.87
CA VAL A 698 5.04 -51.38 4.91
C VAL A 698 4.55 -51.65 6.35
N VAL A 699 5.43 -51.63 7.34
CA VAL A 699 5.06 -51.74 8.77
C VAL A 699 4.12 -50.62 9.25
N GLN A 700 4.12 -49.46 8.59
CA GLN A 700 3.27 -48.31 8.90
C GLN A 700 2.05 -48.19 7.95
N THR A 701 2.05 -48.90 6.83
CA THR A 701 0.95 -48.94 5.85
C THR A 701 0.57 -50.39 5.53
N PRO A 702 0.11 -51.19 6.51
CA PRO A 702 -0.11 -52.64 6.35
C PRO A 702 -1.19 -53.01 5.33
N ASP A 703 -2.12 -52.09 5.05
CA ASP A 703 -3.21 -52.29 4.09
C ASP A 703 -2.82 -51.87 2.66
N ASN A 704 -1.59 -51.41 2.43
CA ASN A 704 -1.10 -50.96 1.13
C ASN A 704 -0.42 -52.12 0.35
N TYR A 705 -1.24 -53.09 -0.06
CA TYR A 705 -0.79 -54.35 -0.67
C TYR A 705 0.13 -54.26 -1.89
N PRO A 706 0.06 -53.24 -2.77
CA PRO A 706 1.04 -53.03 -3.85
C PRO A 706 2.48 -52.82 -3.35
N LEU A 707 2.69 -52.34 -2.11
CA LEU A 707 4.04 -52.25 -1.55
C LEU A 707 4.60 -53.63 -1.15
N TYR A 708 3.75 -54.61 -0.84
CA TYR A 708 4.17 -55.99 -0.59
C TYR A 708 4.59 -56.70 -1.88
N GLU A 709 3.90 -56.41 -2.99
CA GLU A 709 4.30 -56.81 -4.35
C GLU A 709 5.68 -56.19 -4.71
N GLN A 710 5.83 -54.87 -4.59
CA GLN A 710 7.10 -54.18 -4.86
C GLN A 710 8.25 -54.69 -3.97
N LEU A 711 7.97 -54.95 -2.69
CA LEU A 711 8.93 -55.50 -1.74
C LEU A 711 9.30 -56.96 -2.06
N ALA A 712 8.36 -57.77 -2.56
CA ALA A 712 8.66 -59.12 -3.04
C ALA A 712 9.63 -59.11 -4.22
N TYR A 713 9.45 -58.20 -5.18
CA TYR A 713 10.42 -57.99 -6.26
C TYR A 713 11.79 -57.55 -5.71
N TYR A 714 11.86 -56.57 -4.80
CA TYR A 714 13.14 -56.14 -4.21
C TYR A 714 13.86 -57.27 -3.47
N HIS A 715 13.16 -58.10 -2.69
CA HIS A 715 13.74 -59.30 -2.09
C HIS A 715 14.22 -60.31 -3.14
N GLN A 716 13.48 -60.52 -4.25
CA GLN A 716 13.91 -61.41 -5.33
C GLN A 716 15.22 -60.91 -5.98
N PHE A 717 15.30 -59.63 -6.35
CA PHE A 717 16.51 -59.04 -6.92
C PHE A 717 17.69 -59.00 -5.92
N ALA A 718 17.41 -58.95 -4.62
CA ALA A 718 18.40 -59.10 -3.54
C ALA A 718 18.80 -60.57 -3.24
N GLY A 719 18.25 -61.57 -3.94
CA GLY A 719 18.53 -63.00 -3.72
C GLY A 719 17.86 -63.61 -2.48
N GLN A 720 16.85 -62.94 -1.92
CA GLN A 720 16.19 -63.26 -0.65
C GLN A 720 14.87 -64.01 -0.87
N THR A 721 14.91 -65.15 -1.57
CA THR A 721 13.74 -65.89 -2.08
C THR A 721 12.64 -66.16 -1.05
N GLU A 722 12.99 -66.56 0.19
CA GLU A 722 12.00 -66.81 1.24
C GLU A 722 11.31 -65.53 1.74
N GLN A 723 12.01 -64.40 1.77
CA GLN A 723 11.40 -63.11 2.10
C GLN A 723 10.51 -62.63 0.95
N ALA A 724 10.96 -62.79 -0.31
CA ALA A 724 10.13 -62.53 -1.49
C ALA A 724 8.82 -63.32 -1.46
N ARG A 725 8.89 -64.63 -1.20
CA ARG A 725 7.72 -65.51 -1.05
C ARG A 725 6.77 -65.03 0.05
N GLN A 726 7.29 -64.70 1.24
CA GLN A 726 6.46 -64.23 2.35
C GLN A 726 5.72 -62.93 2.02
N ARG A 727 6.40 -61.95 1.41
CA ARG A 727 5.74 -60.68 1.03
C ARG A 727 4.74 -60.86 -0.11
N LEU A 728 5.05 -61.72 -1.08
CA LEU A 728 4.15 -62.03 -2.19
C LEU A 728 2.88 -62.77 -1.73
N GLU A 729 2.99 -63.70 -0.77
CA GLU A 729 1.81 -64.33 -0.16
C GLU A 729 0.94 -63.31 0.59
N GLN A 730 1.53 -62.31 1.26
CA GLN A 730 0.78 -61.20 1.88
C GLN A 730 0.05 -60.34 0.84
N ALA A 731 0.62 -60.13 -0.35
CA ALA A 731 -0.06 -59.44 -1.45
C ALA A 731 -1.22 -60.27 -2.05
N ILE A 732 -1.04 -61.58 -2.21
CA ILE A 732 -2.04 -62.48 -2.81
C ILE A 732 -3.23 -62.74 -1.87
N ASP A 733 -3.00 -62.85 -0.55
CA ASP A 733 -4.07 -63.00 0.44
C ASP A 733 -5.07 -61.82 0.38
N ALA A 734 -4.58 -60.63 0.04
CA ALA A 734 -5.35 -59.41 -0.14
C ALA A 734 -6.04 -59.29 -1.51
N LYS A 735 -6.41 -60.41 -2.12
CA LYS A 735 -7.12 -60.51 -3.42
C LYS A 735 -8.25 -59.48 -3.60
N ASP A 736 -9.02 -59.21 -2.55
CA ASP A 736 -10.19 -58.34 -2.59
C ASP A 736 -9.82 -56.86 -2.86
N PHE A 737 -8.60 -56.43 -2.53
CA PHE A 737 -8.07 -55.10 -2.90
C PHE A 737 -7.84 -55.02 -4.42
N TYR A 738 -7.16 -56.02 -4.99
CA TYR A 738 -6.85 -56.04 -6.42
C TYR A 738 -8.12 -56.12 -7.27
N LEU A 739 -9.16 -56.80 -6.78
CA LEU A 739 -10.46 -56.96 -7.45
C LEU A 739 -11.35 -55.70 -7.47
N GLN A 740 -11.00 -54.62 -6.74
CA GLN A 740 -11.91 -53.47 -6.57
C GLN A 740 -11.64 -52.26 -7.49
N ASP A 741 -10.39 -52.00 -7.89
CA ASP A 741 -10.02 -50.72 -8.54
C ASP A 741 -8.77 -50.83 -9.46
N ARG A 742 -8.77 -51.82 -10.36
CA ARG A 742 -7.66 -52.10 -11.32
C ARG A 742 -8.20 -52.53 -12.69
N GLU A 743 -7.52 -52.15 -13.76
CA GLU A 743 -7.77 -52.72 -15.10
C GLU A 743 -7.35 -54.20 -15.15
N ASN A 744 -8.25 -55.07 -15.62
CA ASN A 744 -8.12 -56.53 -15.66
C ASN A 744 -7.56 -57.16 -14.34
N PRO A 745 -8.32 -57.11 -13.24
CA PRO A 745 -7.80 -57.41 -11.90
C PRO A 745 -7.51 -58.90 -11.67
N GLU A 746 -8.26 -59.81 -12.30
CA GLU A 746 -7.99 -61.25 -12.18
C GLU A 746 -6.65 -61.62 -12.82
N GLN A 747 -6.29 -60.99 -13.94
CA GLN A 747 -5.01 -61.19 -14.62
C GLN A 747 -3.84 -60.76 -13.72
N GLN A 748 -3.95 -59.60 -13.07
CA GLN A 748 -2.94 -59.13 -12.10
C GLN A 748 -2.78 -60.11 -10.94
N LEU A 749 -3.89 -60.57 -10.33
CA LEU A 749 -3.87 -61.57 -9.27
C LEU A 749 -3.27 -62.91 -9.74
N TYR A 750 -3.51 -63.32 -11.00
CA TYR A 750 -2.90 -64.52 -11.58
C TYR A 750 -1.39 -64.35 -11.84
N HIS A 751 -0.92 -63.16 -12.24
CA HIS A 751 0.52 -62.88 -12.35
C HIS A 751 1.23 -62.99 -10.99
N LEU A 752 0.66 -62.44 -9.91
CA LEU A 752 1.20 -62.61 -8.55
C LEU A 752 1.25 -64.10 -8.16
N LYS A 753 0.18 -64.85 -8.42
CA LYS A 753 0.11 -66.30 -8.17
C LYS A 753 1.11 -67.10 -9.01
N ARG A 754 1.35 -66.72 -10.27
CA ARG A 754 2.36 -67.32 -11.17
C ARG A 754 3.75 -67.04 -10.63
N PHE A 755 4.07 -65.80 -10.29
CA PHE A 755 5.33 -65.42 -9.65
C PHE A 755 5.59 -66.22 -8.37
N ASN A 756 4.59 -66.36 -7.48
CA ASN A 756 4.71 -67.19 -6.26
C ASN A 756 4.90 -68.69 -6.58
N THR A 757 4.32 -69.17 -7.68
CA THR A 757 4.50 -70.55 -8.14
C THR A 757 5.93 -70.79 -8.62
N GLU A 758 6.52 -69.86 -9.37
CA GLU A 758 7.90 -69.97 -9.85
C GLU A 758 8.93 -69.79 -8.72
N LEU A 759 8.69 -68.89 -7.74
CA LEU A 759 9.53 -68.78 -6.54
C LEU A 759 9.60 -70.07 -5.70
N GLN A 760 8.53 -70.88 -5.74
CA GLN A 760 8.44 -72.16 -5.02
C GLN A 760 8.83 -73.38 -5.86
N ARG A 761 9.21 -73.19 -7.14
CA ARG A 761 9.45 -74.29 -8.07
C ARG A 761 10.89 -74.81 -7.96
N GLN A 762 11.06 -75.95 -7.27
CA GLN A 762 12.37 -76.60 -7.11
C GLN A 762 12.85 -77.35 -8.36
N TYR A 763 11.92 -77.85 -9.18
CA TYR A 763 12.18 -78.60 -10.41
C TYR A 763 11.14 -78.23 -11.47
N ALA A 764 11.49 -78.31 -12.75
CA ALA A 764 10.52 -78.32 -13.84
C ALA A 764 10.72 -79.56 -14.71
N LEU A 765 9.66 -80.35 -14.90
CA LEU A 765 9.65 -81.53 -15.75
C LEU A 765 8.89 -81.22 -17.04
N ARG A 766 9.53 -81.44 -18.19
CA ARG A 766 8.95 -81.25 -19.52
C ARG A 766 9.01 -82.58 -20.26
N ILE A 767 7.86 -83.05 -20.76
CA ILE A 767 7.75 -84.28 -21.55
C ILE A 767 7.07 -83.92 -22.88
N ASP A 768 7.77 -84.11 -23.99
CA ASP A 768 7.22 -83.96 -25.33
C ASP A 768 7.11 -85.33 -25.99
N TYR A 769 6.01 -85.59 -26.65
CA TYR A 769 5.81 -86.74 -27.54
C TYR A 769 5.23 -86.24 -28.86
N TRP A 770 5.70 -86.78 -29.97
CA TRP A 770 5.25 -86.40 -31.30
C TRP A 770 5.23 -87.63 -32.20
N ALA A 771 4.19 -87.76 -33.02
CA ALA A 771 3.98 -88.85 -33.95
C ALA A 771 3.29 -88.33 -35.21
N GLY A 772 3.79 -88.62 -36.42
CA GLY A 772 3.15 -88.17 -37.65
C GLY A 772 3.63 -88.88 -38.92
N ASP A 773 2.86 -88.72 -40.00
CA ASP A 773 3.21 -89.21 -41.33
C ASP A 773 3.77 -88.09 -42.24
N ASN A 774 4.64 -88.46 -43.18
CA ASN A 774 5.35 -87.54 -44.10
C ASN A 774 6.02 -86.32 -43.44
N ALA A 775 6.38 -86.45 -42.17
CA ALA A 775 7.01 -85.44 -41.36
C ALA A 775 8.16 -86.04 -40.55
N VAL A 776 9.19 -85.24 -40.35
CA VAL A 776 10.29 -85.50 -39.43
C VAL A 776 10.45 -84.23 -38.60
N PRO A 777 10.75 -84.31 -37.30
CA PRO A 777 11.01 -83.13 -36.48
C PRO A 777 12.44 -82.67 -36.74
N SER A 778 12.61 -81.97 -37.86
CA SER A 778 13.84 -81.42 -38.44
C SER A 778 14.66 -80.47 -37.54
N HIS A 779 14.26 -80.32 -36.28
CA HIS A 779 14.89 -79.51 -35.23
C HIS A 779 15.76 -80.33 -34.26
N LEU A 780 15.75 -81.66 -34.36
CA LEU A 780 16.45 -82.57 -33.45
C LEU A 780 17.63 -83.22 -34.17
N VAL A 781 18.87 -82.79 -33.87
CA VAL A 781 20.11 -83.34 -34.51
C VAL A 781 20.21 -84.87 -34.44
N ILE A 782 19.73 -85.47 -33.34
CA ILE A 782 19.76 -86.92 -33.10
C ILE A 782 18.88 -87.69 -34.12
N SER A 783 18.00 -87.00 -34.86
CA SER A 783 17.23 -87.55 -35.99
C SER A 783 17.85 -87.33 -37.37
N ALA A 784 18.95 -86.56 -37.47
CA ALA A 784 19.47 -86.05 -38.73
C ALA A 784 20.56 -86.91 -39.42
N ASN A 785 21.06 -87.98 -38.80
CA ASN A 785 22.30 -88.64 -39.25
C ASN A 785 22.15 -89.93 -40.09
N GLU A 786 20.93 -90.44 -40.36
CA GLU A 786 20.74 -91.57 -41.29
C GLU A 786 19.64 -91.32 -42.33
N ALA A 787 20.01 -90.74 -43.48
CA ALA A 787 19.13 -90.50 -44.64
C ALA A 787 18.48 -91.76 -45.27
N ARG A 788 18.72 -92.96 -44.73
CA ARG A 788 18.05 -94.22 -45.11
C ARG A 788 16.87 -94.59 -44.19
N LYS A 789 16.82 -94.04 -42.98
CA LYS A 789 15.72 -94.23 -42.04
C LYS A 789 14.76 -93.04 -42.15
N LYS A 790 13.54 -93.32 -42.56
CA LYS A 790 12.45 -92.33 -42.56
C LYS A 790 11.87 -92.36 -41.15
N TYR A 791 12.11 -91.33 -40.35
CA TYR A 791 11.60 -91.25 -38.97
C TYR A 791 10.10 -90.84 -38.96
N SER A 792 9.40 -91.09 -37.86
CA SER A 792 7.96 -90.79 -37.74
C SER A 792 7.45 -90.44 -36.34
N ASN A 793 8.14 -90.84 -35.28
CA ASN A 793 7.77 -90.50 -33.90
C ASN A 793 9.03 -90.18 -33.08
N TYR A 794 8.93 -89.24 -32.14
CA TYR A 794 9.94 -89.03 -31.09
C TYR A 794 9.30 -88.79 -29.73
N TRP A 795 10.11 -88.95 -28.69
CA TRP A 795 9.79 -88.56 -27.34
C TRP A 795 11.01 -87.94 -26.62
N ASN A 796 10.73 -87.00 -25.73
CA ASN A 796 11.71 -86.17 -25.02
C ASN A 796 11.26 -86.04 -23.57
N ILE A 797 12.18 -86.17 -22.62
CA ILE A 797 11.96 -85.89 -21.19
C ILE A 797 13.10 -85.00 -20.71
N GLU A 798 12.82 -83.75 -20.37
CA GLU A 798 13.77 -82.78 -19.81
C GLU A 798 13.40 -82.46 -18.34
N LEU A 799 14.37 -82.47 -17.43
CA LEU A 799 14.19 -82.17 -16.01
C LEU A 799 15.18 -81.08 -15.55
N ASP A 800 14.67 -79.87 -15.32
CA ASP A 800 15.43 -78.71 -14.85
C ASP A 800 15.53 -78.70 -13.31
N TRP A 801 16.72 -78.51 -12.73
CA TRP A 801 16.92 -78.40 -11.27
C TRP A 801 17.01 -76.93 -10.82
N LEU A 802 15.83 -76.33 -10.62
CA LEU A 802 15.67 -74.89 -10.38
C LEU A 802 16.09 -74.44 -8.96
N ASP A 803 16.00 -75.31 -7.96
CA ASP A 803 16.50 -75.09 -6.59
C ASP A 803 18.04 -74.90 -6.51
N LYS A 804 18.76 -75.17 -7.61
CA LYS A 804 20.21 -74.95 -7.74
C LYS A 804 20.57 -73.83 -8.73
N ARG A 805 19.58 -73.10 -9.26
CA ARG A 805 19.76 -71.93 -10.13
C ARG A 805 20.80 -70.96 -9.56
N GLN A 806 21.77 -70.58 -10.37
CA GLN A 806 22.76 -69.54 -10.04
C GLN A 806 22.51 -68.32 -10.91
N SER A 807 22.17 -67.19 -10.29
CA SER A 807 21.98 -65.91 -10.97
C SER A 807 23.23 -65.05 -10.79
N GLY A 808 23.85 -64.62 -11.88
CA GLY A 808 25.06 -63.78 -11.89
C GLY A 808 24.88 -62.49 -12.69
N PRO A 809 25.93 -61.65 -12.80
CA PRO A 809 25.89 -60.39 -13.56
C PRO A 809 25.61 -60.57 -15.06
N TRP A 810 25.78 -61.78 -15.58
CA TRP A 810 25.70 -62.11 -17.01
C TRP A 810 24.47 -62.94 -17.38
N GLY A 811 23.60 -63.30 -16.43
CA GLY A 811 22.43 -64.14 -16.66
C GLY A 811 22.24 -65.23 -15.60
N GLU A 812 21.38 -66.20 -15.89
CA GLU A 812 21.03 -67.29 -14.98
C GLU A 812 21.41 -68.66 -15.55
N TRP A 813 21.91 -69.56 -14.69
CA TRP A 813 22.39 -70.89 -15.06
C TRP A 813 21.68 -71.97 -14.23
N VAL A 814 21.25 -73.05 -14.89
CA VAL A 814 20.47 -74.17 -14.31
C VAL A 814 21.05 -75.49 -14.77
N MET A 815 21.29 -76.43 -13.85
CA MET A 815 21.60 -77.82 -14.20
C MET A 815 20.32 -78.54 -14.63
N TYR A 816 20.39 -79.36 -15.67
CA TYR A 816 19.25 -80.17 -16.12
C TYR A 816 19.70 -81.51 -16.70
N GLY A 817 18.79 -82.48 -16.74
CA GLY A 817 18.98 -83.77 -17.41
C GLY A 817 17.95 -83.97 -18.52
N ARG A 818 18.30 -84.76 -19.54
CA ARG A 818 17.44 -85.06 -20.67
C ARG A 818 17.52 -86.52 -21.10
N VAL A 819 16.39 -87.10 -21.46
CA VAL A 819 16.27 -88.44 -22.06
C VAL A 819 15.52 -88.30 -23.39
N PHE A 820 16.04 -88.91 -24.44
CA PHE A 820 15.49 -88.78 -25.80
C PHE A 820 15.38 -90.15 -26.49
N GLY A 821 14.39 -90.32 -27.37
CA GLY A 821 14.24 -91.51 -28.20
C GLY A 821 13.29 -91.35 -29.38
N GLN A 822 13.54 -92.07 -30.48
CA GLN A 822 12.79 -91.94 -31.73
C GLN A 822 12.46 -93.27 -32.42
N ALA A 823 11.56 -93.25 -33.40
CA ALA A 823 11.08 -94.44 -34.11
C ALA A 823 10.92 -94.25 -35.63
N GLU A 824 11.33 -95.28 -36.38
CA GLU A 824 11.18 -95.37 -37.84
C GLU A 824 9.71 -95.47 -38.29
N SER A 825 9.39 -94.91 -39.45
CA SER A 825 8.04 -94.87 -40.06
C SER A 825 7.46 -96.22 -40.46
N ASN A 826 8.30 -97.26 -40.52
CA ASN A 826 7.87 -98.63 -40.76
C ASN A 826 7.47 -99.35 -39.46
N SER A 827 7.80 -98.78 -38.29
CA SER A 827 7.16 -99.18 -37.04
C SER A 827 5.78 -98.51 -36.96
N ALA A 828 4.78 -99.24 -36.44
CA ALA A 828 3.41 -98.75 -36.42
C ALA A 828 3.32 -97.41 -35.68
N VAL A 829 2.65 -96.43 -36.30
CA VAL A 829 2.41 -95.09 -35.74
C VAL A 829 1.90 -95.20 -34.30
N PHE A 830 2.35 -94.29 -33.44
CA PHE A 830 2.13 -94.28 -31.98
C PHE A 830 2.92 -95.31 -31.16
N LYS A 831 3.86 -96.07 -31.75
CA LYS A 831 4.87 -96.79 -30.96
C LYS A 831 5.97 -95.84 -30.48
N PRO A 832 6.25 -95.73 -29.17
CA PRO A 832 7.46 -95.06 -28.70
C PRO A 832 8.70 -95.87 -29.12
N GLY A 833 9.78 -95.15 -29.43
CA GLY A 833 11.09 -95.73 -29.72
C GLY A 833 11.80 -96.26 -28.47
N GLY A 834 13.04 -96.71 -28.66
CA GLY A 834 13.96 -96.97 -27.55
C GLY A 834 14.39 -95.68 -26.83
N VAL A 835 15.37 -95.79 -25.94
CA VAL A 835 16.15 -94.62 -25.48
C VAL A 835 17.35 -94.51 -26.40
N ASP A 836 17.47 -93.41 -27.14
CA ASP A 836 18.60 -93.17 -28.04
C ASP A 836 19.70 -92.37 -27.34
N SER A 837 19.34 -91.42 -26.46
CA SER A 837 20.33 -90.70 -25.66
C SER A 837 19.89 -90.32 -24.24
N LEU A 838 20.90 -90.11 -23.40
CA LEU A 838 20.82 -89.56 -22.05
C LEU A 838 21.85 -88.44 -21.93
N SER A 839 21.42 -87.22 -21.62
CA SER A 839 22.29 -86.06 -21.39
C SER A 839 22.15 -85.49 -19.98
N LEU A 840 23.23 -84.88 -19.48
CA LEU A 840 23.25 -84.15 -18.22
C LEU A 840 24.08 -82.88 -18.41
N GLY A 841 23.38 -81.74 -18.49
CA GLY A 841 23.94 -80.50 -19.02
C GLY A 841 23.61 -79.28 -18.17
N VAL A 842 23.99 -78.12 -18.72
CA VAL A 842 23.69 -76.80 -18.13
C VAL A 842 22.95 -75.95 -19.15
N ARG A 843 21.83 -75.37 -18.72
CA ARG A 843 21.11 -74.32 -19.44
C ARG A 843 21.53 -72.96 -18.92
N TYR A 844 21.67 -71.99 -19.82
CA TYR A 844 22.05 -70.61 -19.58
C TYR A 844 21.05 -69.66 -20.22
N GLN A 845 20.55 -68.69 -19.47
CA GLN A 845 19.67 -67.63 -19.95
C GLN A 845 20.36 -66.26 -19.72
N PRO A 846 20.96 -65.63 -20.76
CA PRO A 846 21.65 -64.35 -20.62
C PRO A 846 20.71 -63.16 -20.44
N LEU A 847 19.50 -63.21 -20.99
CA LEU A 847 18.50 -62.14 -20.93
C LEU A 847 17.33 -62.58 -20.05
N ARG A 848 16.94 -61.77 -19.06
CA ARG A 848 15.82 -62.10 -18.17
C ARG A 848 14.46 -61.88 -18.83
N ASP A 849 14.36 -60.85 -19.66
CA ASP A 849 13.12 -60.39 -20.28
C ASP A 849 12.82 -61.06 -21.64
N VAL A 850 13.70 -61.97 -22.08
CA VAL A 850 13.55 -62.76 -23.32
C VAL A 850 13.80 -64.22 -23.00
N ASN A 851 12.92 -65.12 -23.45
CA ASN A 851 13.07 -66.57 -23.28
C ASN A 851 14.10 -67.15 -24.27
N TRP A 852 15.34 -66.68 -24.17
CA TRP A 852 16.49 -67.14 -24.97
C TRP A 852 17.44 -67.94 -24.09
N ASN A 853 17.62 -69.22 -24.43
CA ASN A 853 18.42 -70.17 -23.69
C ASN A 853 19.57 -70.69 -24.56
N PHE A 854 20.72 -70.95 -23.94
CA PHE A 854 21.83 -71.73 -24.47
C PHE A 854 22.01 -72.98 -23.62
N TYR A 855 22.44 -74.07 -24.23
CA TYR A 855 22.57 -75.38 -23.59
C TYR A 855 23.91 -75.99 -23.96
N PHE A 856 24.56 -76.55 -22.95
CA PHE A 856 25.76 -77.36 -23.07
C PHE A 856 25.39 -78.76 -22.57
N GLU A 857 25.14 -79.70 -23.49
CA GLU A 857 24.60 -81.04 -23.19
C GLU A 857 25.63 -82.15 -23.52
N PRO A 858 26.55 -82.50 -22.60
CA PRO A 858 27.26 -83.78 -22.64
C PRO A 858 26.26 -84.94 -22.59
N MET A 859 26.36 -85.88 -23.53
CA MET A 859 25.42 -86.99 -23.67
C MET A 859 26.06 -88.32 -24.03
N TYR A 860 25.43 -89.40 -23.59
CA TYR A 860 25.69 -90.74 -24.08
C TYR A 860 24.62 -91.14 -25.10
N ARG A 861 25.05 -91.78 -26.18
CA ARG A 861 24.22 -92.22 -27.29
C ARG A 861 24.18 -93.73 -27.38
N PHE A 862 23.05 -94.31 -27.01
CA PHE A 862 22.81 -95.76 -27.02
C PHE A 862 22.58 -96.32 -28.43
N ASP A 863 22.26 -95.46 -29.41
CA ASP A 863 22.11 -95.83 -30.82
C ASP A 863 23.46 -96.05 -31.53
N GLN A 864 24.53 -95.41 -31.04
CA GLN A 864 25.89 -95.45 -31.58
C GLN A 864 26.94 -96.06 -30.62
N ASP A 865 26.59 -96.25 -29.35
CA ASP A 865 27.48 -96.65 -28.24
C ASP A 865 28.65 -95.65 -28.00
N VAL A 866 28.37 -94.35 -28.15
CA VAL A 866 29.37 -93.27 -28.10
C VAL A 866 28.97 -92.13 -27.15
N GLY A 867 29.95 -91.34 -26.70
CA GLY A 867 29.71 -90.09 -26.00
C GLY A 867 29.94 -88.87 -26.90
N ASP A 868 29.03 -87.90 -26.86
CA ASP A 868 29.09 -86.64 -27.63
C ASP A 868 28.73 -85.44 -26.74
N LEU A 869 28.91 -84.24 -27.26
CA LEU A 869 28.49 -82.97 -26.69
C LEU A 869 27.58 -82.25 -27.70
N MET A 870 26.35 -81.95 -27.28
CA MET A 870 25.48 -81.03 -28.00
C MET A 870 25.69 -79.60 -27.50
N LEU A 871 25.83 -78.67 -28.46
CA LEU A 871 25.63 -77.25 -28.25
C LEU A 871 24.25 -76.90 -28.83
N ARG A 872 23.35 -76.34 -28.03
CA ARG A 872 21.99 -75.96 -28.47
C ARG A 872 21.65 -74.56 -28.00
N THR A 873 20.81 -73.85 -28.73
CA THR A 873 20.16 -72.62 -28.30
C THR A 873 18.71 -72.61 -28.75
N THR A 874 17.82 -72.17 -27.86
CA THR A 874 16.38 -72.03 -28.14
C THR A 874 15.94 -70.61 -27.80
N ALA A 875 15.07 -70.03 -28.61
CA ALA A 875 14.44 -68.75 -28.31
C ALA A 875 12.94 -68.83 -28.59
N SER A 876 12.11 -68.36 -27.67
CA SER A 876 10.70 -68.06 -27.91
C SER A 876 10.56 -66.54 -27.93
N LEU A 877 10.02 -66.02 -29.03
CA LEU A 877 9.98 -64.60 -29.35
C LEU A 877 8.54 -64.18 -29.68
N ILE A 878 8.19 -62.92 -29.39
CA ILE A 878 6.83 -62.37 -29.57
C ILE A 878 5.78 -63.11 -28.70
N SER A 879 6.25 -63.83 -27.67
CA SER A 879 5.45 -64.56 -26.67
C SER A 879 5.21 -63.70 -25.42
N ASP A 880 4.97 -62.40 -25.60
CA ASP A 880 4.74 -61.45 -24.51
C ASP A 880 3.55 -61.88 -23.64
N PRO A 881 3.42 -61.42 -22.38
CA PRO A 881 2.40 -61.93 -21.46
C PRO A 881 0.97 -61.96 -22.02
N GLU A 882 0.57 -60.93 -22.78
CA GLU A 882 -0.72 -60.80 -23.50
C GLU A 882 -0.94 -61.85 -24.59
N PHE A 883 0.13 -62.31 -25.24
CA PHE A 883 0.10 -63.31 -26.31
C PHE A 883 0.58 -64.70 -25.84
N SER A 884 0.72 -64.87 -24.52
CA SER A 884 1.35 -66.06 -23.95
C SER A 884 0.42 -67.28 -23.94
N GLY A 885 1.03 -68.45 -24.07
CA GLY A 885 0.35 -69.73 -23.99
C GLY A 885 -0.04 -70.19 -22.59
N ASP A 886 0.04 -69.32 -21.58
CA ASP A 886 -0.44 -69.63 -20.22
C ASP A 886 -1.93 -69.23 -20.05
N TRP A 887 -2.55 -69.72 -18.99
CA TRP A 887 -3.96 -69.44 -18.73
C TRP A 887 -4.21 -67.97 -18.41
N HIS A 888 -5.03 -67.32 -19.23
CA HIS A 888 -5.58 -66.00 -18.96
C HIS A 888 -6.91 -66.11 -18.20
N PRO A 889 -7.04 -65.62 -16.95
CA PRO A 889 -8.34 -65.44 -16.27
C PRO A 889 -9.19 -64.33 -16.92
N GLY A 890 -10.17 -63.75 -16.21
CA GLY A 890 -11.07 -62.73 -16.71
C GLY A 890 -12.30 -63.29 -17.45
N GLU A 891 -13.29 -62.41 -17.65
CA GLU A 891 -14.61 -62.75 -18.24
C GLU A 891 -14.55 -63.14 -19.72
N ASP A 892 -13.54 -62.68 -20.47
CA ASP A 892 -13.39 -62.97 -21.89
C ASP A 892 -13.22 -64.47 -22.14
N ASN A 893 -14.11 -65.05 -22.95
CA ASN A 893 -14.10 -66.48 -23.23
C ASN A 893 -12.96 -66.93 -24.16
N TYR A 894 -12.07 -66.03 -24.58
CA TYR A 894 -10.89 -66.35 -25.38
C TYR A 894 -9.70 -65.40 -25.13
N TRP A 895 -8.51 -65.84 -25.53
CA TRP A 895 -7.31 -64.98 -25.70
C TRP A 895 -6.51 -65.45 -26.93
N LEU A 896 -5.48 -64.73 -27.36
CA LEU A 896 -4.63 -65.09 -28.50
C LEU A 896 -3.28 -65.65 -28.03
N GLU A 897 -2.87 -66.84 -28.47
CA GLU A 897 -1.48 -67.29 -28.31
C GLU A 897 -0.72 -67.05 -29.62
N GLN A 898 0.41 -66.35 -29.54
CA GLN A 898 1.37 -66.14 -30.63
C GLN A 898 2.78 -66.47 -30.14
N ASP A 899 3.55 -67.22 -30.94
CA ASP A 899 4.93 -67.59 -30.62
C ASP A 899 5.76 -67.74 -31.91
N MET A 900 6.99 -67.25 -31.87
CA MET A 900 8.04 -67.48 -32.86
C MET A 900 9.16 -68.28 -32.20
N TYR A 901 9.08 -69.61 -32.29
CA TYR A 901 10.04 -70.54 -31.72
C TYR A 901 11.23 -70.76 -32.64
N LEU A 902 12.43 -70.56 -32.12
CA LEU A 902 13.71 -70.88 -32.73
C LEU A 902 14.38 -72.01 -31.95
N ASP A 903 14.93 -73.00 -32.65
CA ASP A 903 15.83 -74.01 -32.07
C ASP A 903 17.00 -74.20 -33.03
N ALA A 904 18.22 -74.18 -32.50
CA ALA A 904 19.44 -74.39 -33.26
C ALA A 904 20.38 -75.27 -32.43
N SER A 905 20.72 -76.44 -32.95
CA SER A 905 21.53 -77.43 -32.24
C SER A 905 22.61 -78.05 -33.14
N TYR A 906 23.73 -78.42 -32.53
CA TYR A 906 24.93 -78.95 -33.18
C TYR A 906 25.58 -80.03 -32.30
N LEU A 907 25.94 -81.17 -32.89
CA LEU A 907 26.65 -82.29 -32.26
C LEU A 907 28.12 -82.28 -32.67
N THR A 908 29.02 -82.34 -31.69
CA THR A 908 30.46 -82.14 -31.92
C THR A 908 31.20 -83.33 -32.51
N HIS A 909 30.74 -84.56 -32.28
CA HIS A 909 31.37 -85.78 -32.79
C HIS A 909 30.87 -86.13 -34.20
N ASP A 910 29.55 -86.05 -34.40
CA ASP A 910 28.88 -86.40 -35.65
C ASP A 910 28.94 -85.30 -36.75
N ASP A 911 29.48 -84.11 -36.45
CA ASP A 911 29.47 -82.91 -37.33
C ASP A 911 28.08 -82.66 -37.95
N SER A 912 27.06 -82.72 -37.08
CA SER A 912 25.66 -82.63 -37.48
C SER A 912 24.94 -81.50 -36.78
N TYR A 913 23.99 -80.90 -37.49
CA TYR A 913 23.24 -79.73 -37.03
C TYR A 913 21.75 -79.88 -37.35
N ALA A 914 20.93 -79.12 -36.63
CA ALA A 914 19.52 -78.93 -36.90
C ALA A 914 19.12 -77.50 -36.56
N LEU A 915 18.39 -76.85 -37.47
CA LEU A 915 17.86 -75.50 -37.35
C LEU A 915 16.34 -75.52 -37.54
N LEU A 916 15.63 -74.74 -36.73
CA LEU A 916 14.19 -74.56 -36.76
C LEU A 916 13.83 -73.09 -36.56
N ALA A 917 12.88 -72.63 -37.36
CA ALA A 917 12.04 -71.49 -37.07
C ALA A 917 10.57 -71.90 -37.26
N LYS A 918 9.78 -71.95 -36.18
CA LYS A 918 8.33 -72.22 -36.22
C LYS A 918 7.56 -71.04 -35.65
N TYR A 919 6.81 -70.37 -36.52
CA TYR A 919 5.81 -69.38 -36.13
C TYR A 919 4.46 -70.09 -35.91
N SER A 920 3.76 -69.79 -34.80
CA SER A 920 2.39 -70.21 -34.58
C SER A 920 1.52 -69.06 -34.08
N VAL A 921 0.27 -69.01 -34.52
CA VAL A 921 -0.73 -68.05 -34.02
C VAL A 921 -2.12 -68.67 -34.03
N GLY A 922 -2.88 -68.49 -32.94
CA GLY A 922 -4.23 -69.04 -32.82
C GLY A 922 -4.90 -68.74 -31.49
N PRO A 923 -6.20 -68.42 -31.47
CA PRO A 923 -6.93 -68.09 -30.24
C PRO A 923 -7.24 -69.33 -29.40
N HIS A 924 -7.08 -69.22 -28.09
CA HIS A 924 -7.58 -70.18 -27.11
C HIS A 924 -9.02 -69.84 -26.75
N PHE A 925 -9.94 -70.79 -26.86
CA PHE A 925 -11.30 -70.68 -26.32
C PHE A 925 -11.40 -71.41 -24.99
N LYS A 926 -11.86 -70.73 -23.93
CA LYS A 926 -12.05 -71.31 -22.59
C LYS A 926 -13.13 -72.40 -22.64
N VAL A 927 -12.81 -73.61 -22.15
CA VAL A 927 -13.72 -74.77 -22.13
C VAL A 927 -14.23 -75.06 -20.71
N SER A 928 -13.35 -74.92 -19.71
CA SER A 928 -13.71 -75.00 -18.29
C SER A 928 -12.68 -74.26 -17.43
N SER A 929 -13.10 -73.74 -16.28
CA SER A 929 -12.19 -73.09 -15.34
C SER A 929 -12.65 -73.29 -13.88
N SER A 930 -11.68 -73.45 -13.00
CA SER A 930 -11.86 -73.63 -11.55
C SER A 930 -10.51 -73.40 -10.85
N LEU A 931 -10.53 -73.05 -9.56
CA LEU A 931 -9.30 -72.76 -8.79
C LEU A 931 -8.19 -73.84 -8.94
N ALA A 932 -8.56 -75.10 -9.07
CA ALA A 932 -7.62 -76.23 -9.13
C ALA A 932 -7.29 -76.70 -10.56
N ARG A 933 -8.14 -76.40 -11.55
CA ARG A 933 -8.08 -76.95 -12.93
C ARG A 933 -8.74 -76.01 -13.95
N ALA A 934 -8.16 -75.90 -15.14
CA ALA A 934 -8.78 -75.23 -16.29
C ALA A 934 -8.48 -75.95 -17.61
N SER A 935 -9.23 -75.64 -18.67
CA SER A 935 -8.97 -76.14 -20.03
C SER A 935 -9.40 -75.17 -21.12
N SER A 936 -8.74 -75.26 -22.28
CA SER A 936 -9.07 -74.46 -23.47
C SER A 936 -8.85 -75.25 -24.76
N LEU A 937 -9.55 -74.86 -25.82
CA LEU A 937 -9.35 -75.37 -27.17
C LEU A 937 -8.74 -74.27 -28.06
N ARG A 938 -7.55 -74.50 -28.62
CA ARG A 938 -6.84 -73.56 -29.51
C ARG A 938 -6.78 -74.09 -30.94
N PRO A 939 -7.67 -73.68 -31.86
CA PRO A 939 -7.37 -73.75 -33.29
C PRO A 939 -6.25 -72.76 -33.62
N TYR A 940 -5.25 -73.19 -34.39
CA TYR A 940 -4.11 -72.35 -34.75
C TYR A 940 -3.65 -72.60 -36.19
N ILE A 941 -2.92 -71.63 -36.74
CA ILE A 941 -2.12 -71.80 -37.96
C ILE A 941 -0.64 -71.73 -37.61
N MET A 942 0.20 -72.37 -38.43
CA MET A 942 1.65 -72.32 -38.27
C MET A 942 2.36 -72.18 -39.62
N ALA A 943 3.56 -71.63 -39.57
CA ALA A 943 4.55 -71.71 -40.64
C ALA A 943 5.88 -72.17 -40.02
N GLN A 944 6.57 -73.09 -40.70
CA GLN A 944 7.81 -73.70 -40.22
C GLN A 944 8.85 -73.69 -41.34
N ALA A 945 10.07 -73.27 -41.03
CA ALA A 945 11.25 -73.46 -41.86
C ALA A 945 12.31 -74.19 -41.03
N SER A 946 13.06 -75.09 -41.67
CA SER A 946 14.04 -75.92 -40.98
C SER A 946 15.12 -76.45 -41.92
N SER A 947 16.29 -76.77 -41.37
CA SER A 947 17.45 -77.26 -42.13
C SER A 947 18.33 -78.15 -41.25
N SER A 948 18.79 -79.28 -41.80
CA SER A 948 19.71 -80.21 -41.12
C SER A 948 20.57 -80.96 -42.14
N ASN A 949 21.42 -81.88 -41.68
CA ASN A 949 22.19 -82.80 -42.53
C ASN A 949 21.31 -83.66 -43.49
N LEU A 950 19.99 -83.74 -43.29
CA LEU A 950 19.05 -84.41 -44.20
C LEU A 950 18.56 -83.51 -45.35
N GLY A 951 18.68 -82.18 -45.23
CA GLY A 951 18.18 -81.19 -46.18
C GLY A 951 17.34 -80.09 -45.53
N GLU A 952 16.77 -79.24 -46.39
CA GLU A 952 15.85 -78.17 -45.99
C GLU A 952 14.38 -78.67 -46.03
N ASP A 953 13.53 -78.07 -45.20
CA ASP A 953 12.11 -78.40 -45.10
C ASP A 953 11.30 -77.17 -44.68
N VAL A 954 10.33 -76.78 -45.51
CA VAL A 954 9.49 -75.58 -45.35
C VAL A 954 8.01 -75.95 -45.45
N ARG A 955 7.25 -75.68 -44.39
CA ARG A 955 5.83 -76.06 -44.22
C ARG A 955 4.96 -74.88 -43.81
N ALA A 956 3.67 -74.99 -44.12
CA ALA A 956 2.62 -74.29 -43.39
C ALA A 956 1.51 -75.27 -43.02
N GLY A 957 0.79 -75.00 -41.94
CA GLY A 957 -0.23 -75.91 -41.44
C GLY A 957 -1.31 -75.24 -40.61
N ALA A 958 -2.30 -76.05 -40.24
CA ALA A 958 -3.37 -75.70 -39.32
C ALA A 958 -3.56 -76.83 -38.32
N GLY A 959 -3.72 -76.50 -37.05
CA GLY A 959 -3.83 -77.47 -35.98
C GLY A 959 -4.90 -77.12 -34.95
N LEU A 960 -5.18 -78.08 -34.08
CA LEU A 960 -6.14 -77.97 -32.98
C LEU A 960 -5.50 -78.52 -31.71
N SER A 961 -5.22 -77.64 -30.75
CA SER A 961 -4.58 -77.96 -29.47
C SER A 961 -5.59 -77.90 -28.32
N TYR A 962 -5.90 -79.04 -27.71
CA TYR A 962 -6.64 -79.09 -26.45
C TYR A 962 -5.65 -78.97 -25.28
N ASN A 963 -5.81 -77.92 -24.49
CA ASN A 963 -4.93 -77.58 -23.37
C ASN A 963 -5.66 -77.79 -22.04
N PHE A 964 -4.95 -78.31 -21.05
CA PHE A 964 -5.43 -78.57 -19.71
C PHE A 964 -4.40 -78.09 -18.68
N TRP A 965 -4.84 -77.33 -17.70
CA TRP A 965 -4.00 -76.80 -16.61
C TRP A 965 -4.47 -77.36 -15.28
N SER A 966 -3.55 -77.61 -14.35
CA SER A 966 -3.88 -78.15 -13.02
C SER A 966 -2.93 -77.72 -11.90
N GLY A 967 -3.35 -77.95 -10.66
CA GLY A 967 -2.54 -77.72 -9.45
C GLY A 967 -2.56 -76.29 -8.91
N GLY A 968 -3.50 -75.46 -9.37
CA GLY A 968 -3.72 -74.11 -8.85
C GLY A 968 -4.35 -74.10 -7.45
N THR A 969 -4.16 -73.01 -6.72
CA THR A 969 -4.69 -72.81 -5.36
C THR A 969 -5.04 -71.33 -5.10
N GLU A 970 -5.47 -71.01 -3.88
CA GLU A 970 -5.69 -69.62 -3.47
C GLU A 970 -4.41 -68.77 -3.57
N ARG A 971 -3.21 -69.35 -3.39
CA ARG A 971 -1.91 -68.65 -3.44
C ARG A 971 -1.03 -68.96 -4.66
N MET A 972 -1.42 -69.90 -5.52
CA MET A 972 -0.57 -70.40 -6.62
C MET A 972 -1.36 -70.52 -7.93
N ALA A 973 -0.69 -70.25 -9.05
CA ALA A 973 -1.21 -70.49 -10.39
C ALA A 973 -1.16 -71.99 -10.73
N TYR A 974 -1.64 -72.37 -11.91
CA TYR A 974 -1.55 -73.76 -12.34
C TYR A 974 -0.08 -74.16 -12.52
N LYS A 975 0.34 -75.15 -11.73
CA LYS A 975 1.70 -75.70 -11.76
C LYS A 975 1.93 -76.47 -13.05
N GLN A 976 0.92 -77.24 -13.47
CA GLN A 976 1.02 -78.17 -14.60
C GLN A 976 0.23 -77.63 -15.81
N LYS A 977 0.79 -77.79 -17.02
CA LYS A 977 0.10 -77.61 -18.31
C LYS A 977 0.31 -78.87 -19.14
N SER A 978 -0.78 -79.44 -19.65
CA SER A 978 -0.79 -80.54 -20.62
C SER A 978 -1.44 -80.05 -21.91
N SER A 979 -0.87 -80.36 -23.08
CA SER A 979 -1.52 -80.16 -24.38
C SER A 979 -1.59 -81.46 -25.19
N VAL A 980 -2.65 -81.57 -25.98
CA VAL A 980 -2.88 -82.62 -26.98
C VAL A 980 -3.24 -81.91 -28.28
N GLU A 981 -2.37 -82.01 -29.28
CA GLU A 981 -2.43 -81.20 -30.50
C GLU A 981 -2.52 -82.12 -31.72
N VAL A 982 -3.45 -81.85 -32.63
CA VAL A 982 -3.52 -82.50 -33.94
C VAL A 982 -3.24 -81.44 -35.00
N GLU A 983 -2.17 -81.61 -35.76
CA GLU A 983 -1.67 -80.63 -36.73
C GLU A 983 -1.63 -81.25 -38.13
N TYR A 984 -2.37 -80.65 -39.08
CA TYR A 984 -2.22 -80.93 -40.50
C TYR A 984 -1.27 -79.91 -41.12
N HIS A 985 -0.38 -80.36 -41.99
CA HIS A 985 0.59 -79.47 -42.64
C HIS A 985 0.85 -79.85 -44.10
N HIS A 986 1.22 -78.82 -44.87
CA HIS A 986 1.64 -78.91 -46.26
C HIS A 986 3.10 -78.43 -46.40
N SER A 987 3.92 -79.20 -47.10
CA SER A 987 5.32 -78.88 -47.42
C SER A 987 5.42 -78.22 -48.80
N PHE A 988 6.04 -77.05 -48.85
CA PHE A 988 6.42 -76.37 -50.08
C PHE A 988 7.80 -76.83 -50.57
N ASP A 989 8.69 -77.16 -49.63
CA ASP A 989 9.96 -77.85 -49.86
C ASP A 989 10.16 -78.91 -48.76
N THR A 990 10.82 -80.03 -49.07
CA THR A 990 11.17 -81.11 -48.13
C THR A 990 12.00 -82.22 -48.78
N TYR A 991 12.88 -82.85 -47.99
CA TYR A 991 13.56 -84.10 -48.32
C TYR A 991 12.69 -85.36 -48.12
N LEU A 992 11.43 -85.21 -47.69
CA LEU A 992 10.50 -86.32 -47.44
C LEU A 992 9.65 -86.70 -48.67
N ASN A 993 8.89 -87.80 -48.54
CA ASN A 993 8.32 -88.53 -49.69
C ASN A 993 6.90 -88.06 -50.06
N GLY A 994 6.39 -87.00 -49.42
CA GLY A 994 5.05 -86.48 -49.66
C GLY A 994 4.86 -85.11 -49.03
N ASN A 995 4.18 -84.22 -49.75
CA ASN A 995 3.98 -82.83 -49.35
C ASN A 995 2.84 -82.63 -48.32
N ASN A 996 2.16 -83.67 -47.86
CA ASN A 996 1.06 -83.57 -46.89
C ASN A 996 1.25 -84.58 -45.78
N GLY A 997 1.02 -84.17 -44.54
CA GLY A 997 1.10 -85.03 -43.36
C GLY A 997 0.21 -84.54 -42.22
N VAL A 998 -0.04 -85.44 -41.28
CA VAL A 998 -0.75 -85.19 -40.02
C VAL A 998 0.13 -85.64 -38.86
N SER A 999 0.24 -84.81 -37.83
CA SER A 999 0.93 -85.15 -36.59
C SER A 999 0.02 -85.01 -35.36
N LEU A 1000 0.19 -85.94 -34.42
CA LEU A 1000 -0.26 -85.84 -33.04
C LEU A 1000 0.93 -85.38 -32.18
N ILE A 1001 0.71 -84.35 -31.37
CA ILE A 1001 1.68 -83.82 -30.41
C ILE A 1001 1.08 -83.93 -29.01
N LEU A 1002 1.83 -84.41 -28.05
CA LEU A 1002 1.50 -84.38 -26.62
C LEU A 1002 2.61 -83.61 -25.90
N ARG A 1003 2.27 -82.61 -25.10
CA ARG A 1003 3.24 -81.91 -24.24
C ARG A 1003 2.75 -81.92 -22.81
N LEU A 1004 3.64 -82.19 -21.86
CA LEU A 1004 3.37 -82.15 -20.43
C LEU A 1004 4.46 -81.31 -19.75
N ALA A 1005 4.08 -80.22 -19.09
CA ALA A 1005 4.94 -79.41 -18.24
C ALA A 1005 4.44 -79.49 -16.79
N TRP A 1006 5.36 -79.68 -15.83
CA TRP A 1006 5.08 -79.80 -14.40
C TRP A 1006 6.09 -79.00 -13.56
#